data_AF-A0A0L0BV39-F1
#
_entry.id   AF-A0A0L0BV39-F1
#
_cell.length_a   1.000
_cell.length_b   1.000
_cell.length_c   1.000
_cell.angle_alpha   90.00
_cell.angle_beta   90.00
_cell.angle_gamma   90.00
#
_symmetry.space_group_name_H-M   'P 1'
#
loop_
_entity.id
_entity.type
_entity.pdbx_description
1 polymer ?
#
loop_
_entity_poly.entity_id
_entity_poly.type
_entity_poly.pdbx_seq_one_letter_code
_entity_poly.pdbx_strand_id
1 'polypeptide(L)'
;MLLISRKVIQQTKQPIKLKSFLPVPAKTTQVLGAKNYQVLRQKQGDLFNKTSISSALAAVNSHIMSGRQRSGGNSGRFGGNGGGGYGGGGYGGRGDYDNYGNGGYNGGGYNGNNGMNPFGNMPNNMSGNDLMQIMNAMASGFNMNPPPPPPMRMGCGDLRVHHAGMFVELTGRLIKKRVTRFMELRDRGNSACQLVVLEDRHPRVARRLINMPENTVISIVGLVQRRPRNSCNQTMPTGDIEVEVQDILTIDFNSNSKRAGDKRSYSTMAQQNSTAITSTEYKIAKSENVLKYFENRDITCNDVRRRDIGKDVTLVGWVPTGKTNKFIQLKDGYGQTQIIIEDQALQDTVTGAPEGTVIQVTGKVLGRPRQNINMKYDTGEVEVMVEKVKILNPEDPYDGPIKEKDKVKKLSINDIDENAEGGEAKNGEATEDGGNAKPAGSGNVIKVADLNKFANRTHTCGELTSDNIGEKVTICGWLEFQRMGKFFILRDGYGQTQVLITDKTNGLEDNEQGIALESIVRVEGTVIPRPAATINPKMTTGHVEIEAEKIEILNPAKRNLPFDVRKFNRAGERLRLTHRYIDLRFADMQHNLRMRSQVIMRMREYLINYLGFVEVETPTLFRRTPGGAQEFVVPTRKPGHFYSLVQSPQQFKQMLMAGAIDRYFQVARCYRDEATRPDRQPEFTQLDIELSFTSRDDIMQLIEETLRYSWPKEYTKIQTPFKRMTYNEAMEKFGTDKPDTRFSLALTNVTEIIKKNETFVEKFKDLGAYALIVRGNGGFWNGTARKHYESLSKEFSGTLFVRKFLQYKDLKDRLTNLLTADVASELITKYDLEENDLLFLGIGEKVETQKLLGKIRVDYHNFLIENGRARKNYDNKFVWIIDFPMFELNPETGNLESVHHPFTAPHPDDMEDFINSKSEDLVNIRSQAYDLVLNGQEVGGGSIRIHDRDMQHFVLEQILKIPHDHLAHLLNALESGCPPHGGIALGLDRLMAIICRAVSIRDVIAFPKSLNGRDPLSSAPVPISEEEKALYHLSILEGNGGGEEEAHGQEDTDPDAVRASPSPSAMDEDQAAVNEEEEMPVDEEPPAAVEVKTEKKSPQKEETVKPKRAAKKKQ
;
A
#
# COMPACT_ATOMS: atom_id res chain seq x y z
N MET A 1 21.47 -0.29 -45.83
CA MET A 1 21.68 0.11 -47.25
C MET A 1 22.68 1.25 -47.30
N LEU A 2 23.20 1.61 -48.48
CA LEU A 2 24.25 2.62 -48.69
C LEU A 2 23.89 3.50 -49.90
N LEU A 3 24.56 4.65 -50.04
CA LEU A 3 24.39 5.70 -51.09
C LEU A 3 23.18 6.64 -50.82
N ILE A 4 23.19 7.94 -51.19
CA ILE A 4 24.11 8.66 -52.10
C ILE A 4 24.34 10.16 -51.77
N SER A 5 25.60 10.59 -51.95
CA SER A 5 26.12 11.93 -52.37
C SER A 5 25.92 13.24 -51.56
N ARG A 6 26.84 14.18 -51.84
CA ARG A 6 26.93 15.59 -51.38
C ARG A 6 26.63 16.57 -52.54
N LYS A 7 26.37 17.85 -52.23
CA LYS A 7 26.67 19.00 -53.12
C LYS A 7 27.10 20.23 -52.32
N VAL A 8 27.88 21.12 -52.95
CA VAL A 8 28.56 22.30 -52.34
C VAL A 8 28.66 23.43 -53.37
N ILE A 9 28.55 24.70 -52.92
CA ILE A 9 29.10 25.99 -53.44
C ILE A 9 28.27 27.11 -52.76
N GLN A 10 28.79 27.93 -51.82
CA GLN A 10 29.77 29.04 -51.88
C GLN A 10 29.30 30.35 -52.55
N GLN A 11 29.22 31.45 -51.79
CA GLN A 11 29.84 32.76 -52.14
C GLN A 11 29.85 33.82 -50.97
N THR A 12 31.01 34.47 -50.79
CA THR A 12 31.34 35.85 -50.31
C THR A 12 30.44 36.60 -49.28
N LYS A 13 30.90 37.12 -48.11
CA LYS A 13 32.01 38.05 -47.71
C LYS A 13 31.71 39.59 -47.78
N GLN A 14 31.36 40.19 -46.62
CA GLN A 14 31.90 41.44 -45.95
C GLN A 14 32.12 42.79 -46.72
N PRO A 15 32.38 43.97 -46.08
CA PRO A 15 32.07 44.53 -44.73
C PRO A 15 31.67 46.07 -44.72
N ILE A 16 31.73 46.78 -43.54
CA ILE A 16 32.06 48.23 -43.29
C ILE A 16 31.00 49.30 -42.83
N LYS A 17 31.17 49.74 -41.56
CA LYS A 17 31.10 51.09 -40.89
C LYS A 17 29.90 52.10 -40.93
N LEU A 18 29.27 52.29 -39.74
CA LEU A 18 29.44 53.40 -38.73
C LEU A 18 29.06 54.89 -39.05
N LYS A 19 28.30 55.50 -38.10
CA LYS A 19 28.04 56.95 -37.75
C LYS A 19 26.61 57.46 -38.04
N SER A 20 26.03 58.46 -37.34
CA SER A 20 26.06 58.97 -35.92
C SER A 20 25.26 60.28 -35.82
N PHE A 21 24.54 60.59 -34.73
CA PHE A 21 24.55 61.92 -34.05
C PHE A 21 23.71 61.98 -32.74
N LEU A 22 23.72 63.13 -32.07
CA LEU A 22 23.35 63.43 -30.66
C LEU A 22 22.59 64.79 -30.62
N PRO A 23 21.88 65.21 -29.53
CA PRO A 23 22.54 65.91 -28.42
C PRO A 23 21.91 65.81 -26.99
N VAL A 24 22.55 66.55 -26.07
CA VAL A 24 22.50 66.61 -24.59
C VAL A 24 22.15 68.06 -24.19
N PRO A 25 21.44 68.38 -23.07
CA PRO A 25 22.05 68.60 -21.72
C PRO A 25 21.12 68.20 -20.51
N ALA A 26 21.53 68.16 -19.24
CA ALA A 26 22.70 68.68 -18.47
C ALA A 26 23.02 67.69 -17.27
N LYS A 27 23.68 67.90 -16.10
CA LYS A 27 24.53 68.88 -15.34
C LYS A 27 24.99 68.13 -14.02
N THR A 28 25.93 68.46 -13.11
CA THR A 28 27.01 69.46 -12.86
C THR A 28 28.04 68.86 -11.83
N THR A 29 29.18 69.54 -11.56
CA THR A 29 30.04 69.52 -10.31
C THR A 29 30.49 68.16 -9.68
N GLN A 30 31.77 67.72 -9.74
CA GLN A 30 33.03 68.18 -9.03
C GLN A 30 33.27 67.44 -7.66
N VAL A 31 34.48 67.27 -7.05
CA VAL A 31 35.85 67.84 -7.21
C VAL A 31 37.01 66.97 -6.58
N LEU A 32 38.28 67.13 -7.04
CA LEU A 32 39.63 66.84 -6.44
C LEU A 32 40.14 65.45 -5.94
N GLY A 33 41.47 65.21 -6.12
CA GLY A 33 42.34 64.23 -5.41
C GLY A 33 42.83 63.01 -6.24
N ALA A 34 44.01 62.94 -6.91
CA ALA A 34 45.41 63.01 -6.47
C ALA A 34 45.83 61.92 -5.45
N LYS A 35 47.01 61.26 -5.46
CA LYS A 35 48.04 60.80 -6.43
C LYS A 35 49.18 60.15 -5.59
N ASN A 36 49.64 58.96 -5.97
CA ASN A 36 50.98 58.35 -5.71
C ASN A 36 51.69 58.39 -4.33
N TYR A 37 51.90 57.19 -3.77
CA TYR A 37 53.10 56.70 -3.04
C TYR A 37 53.12 55.14 -3.17
N GLN A 38 54.23 54.38 -3.19
CA GLN A 38 55.67 54.70 -3.22
C GLN A 38 56.51 53.58 -3.93
N VAL A 39 57.09 53.91 -5.10
CA VAL A 39 58.45 53.54 -5.60
C VAL A 39 58.94 52.06 -5.69
N LEU A 40 59.27 51.65 -6.94
CA LEU A 40 60.43 50.86 -7.46
C LEU A 40 61.30 50.03 -6.46
N ARG A 41 61.67 48.76 -6.65
CA ARG A 41 62.08 47.95 -7.84
C ARG A 41 63.41 48.36 -8.53
N GLN A 42 64.47 47.56 -8.33
CA GLN A 42 65.66 47.44 -9.22
C GLN A 42 65.90 45.93 -9.50
N LYS A 43 66.13 45.52 -10.76
CA LYS A 43 67.42 45.06 -11.38
C LYS A 43 68.03 43.80 -10.73
N GLN A 44 68.57 42.80 -11.45
CA GLN A 44 68.78 42.55 -12.90
C GLN A 44 68.08 41.21 -13.30
N GLY A 45 67.92 40.78 -14.57
CA GLY A 45 68.95 40.28 -15.51
C GLY A 45 69.32 38.80 -15.19
N ASP A 46 69.50 37.88 -16.14
CA ASP A 46 69.44 38.01 -17.60
C ASP A 46 69.31 36.63 -18.32
N LEU A 47 69.13 36.67 -19.65
CA LEU A 47 69.32 35.60 -20.65
C LEU A 47 68.62 34.21 -20.56
N PHE A 48 67.98 33.90 -21.69
CA PHE A 48 67.89 32.58 -22.34
C PHE A 48 69.11 31.64 -22.16
N ASN A 49 68.87 30.32 -22.00
CA ASN A 49 69.12 29.39 -23.10
C ASN A 49 68.56 27.94 -22.95
N LYS A 50 68.48 27.25 -24.10
CA LYS A 50 68.45 25.78 -24.33
C LYS A 50 67.33 24.94 -23.71
N THR A 51 66.27 24.81 -24.52
CA THR A 51 65.55 23.57 -24.85
C THR A 51 66.29 22.23 -24.65
N SER A 52 65.53 21.19 -24.31
CA SER A 52 65.62 19.87 -24.95
C SER A 52 64.25 19.49 -25.54
N ILE A 53 64.24 18.79 -26.67
CA ILE A 53 63.05 18.40 -27.46
C ILE A 53 63.29 17.03 -28.09
N SER A 54 62.29 16.14 -28.09
CA SER A 54 62.25 14.85 -28.83
C SER A 54 63.32 13.80 -28.40
N SER A 55 63.43 12.59 -28.96
CA SER A 55 62.70 11.84 -30.02
C SER A 55 62.62 10.35 -29.56
N ALA A 56 62.14 9.31 -30.28
CA ALA A 56 61.81 9.05 -31.70
C ALA A 56 60.67 7.99 -31.76
N LEU A 57 59.70 8.02 -32.69
CA LEU A 57 59.73 7.71 -34.15
C LEU A 57 59.76 6.19 -34.44
N ALA A 58 58.98 5.73 -35.43
CA ALA A 58 58.58 4.33 -35.63
C ALA A 58 59.07 3.70 -36.97
N ALA A 59 59.28 2.37 -36.97
CA ALA A 59 59.39 1.47 -38.14
C ALA A 59 59.49 -0.02 -37.68
N VAL A 60 59.17 -1.10 -38.42
CA VAL A 60 58.33 -1.34 -39.63
C VAL A 60 58.00 -2.86 -39.72
N ASN A 61 56.76 -3.21 -40.13
CA ASN A 61 56.21 -4.44 -40.77
C ASN A 61 56.70 -5.90 -40.53
N SER A 62 55.74 -6.84 -40.71
CA SER A 62 55.86 -8.24 -41.23
C SER A 62 56.44 -9.32 -40.27
N HIS A 63 56.17 -10.66 -40.32
CA HIS A 63 55.23 -11.57 -41.06
C HIS A 63 55.38 -13.04 -40.49
N ILE A 64 54.53 -14.08 -40.68
CA ILE A 64 53.14 -14.25 -41.19
C ILE A 64 52.52 -15.62 -40.74
N MET A 65 51.17 -15.74 -40.68
CA MET A 65 50.25 -16.92 -40.69
C MET A 65 50.46 -18.27 -39.92
N SER A 66 49.29 -18.89 -39.62
CA SER A 66 48.98 -20.34 -39.37
C SER A 66 49.29 -20.94 -37.98
N GLY A 67 48.57 -21.96 -37.47
CA GLY A 67 47.43 -22.73 -38.03
C GLY A 67 46.69 -23.65 -37.01
N ARG A 68 45.61 -24.33 -37.46
CA ARG A 68 44.63 -25.13 -36.65
C ARG A 68 45.11 -26.50 -36.11
N GLN A 69 44.63 -26.90 -34.92
CA GLN A 69 44.01 -28.21 -34.49
C GLN A 69 43.71 -28.14 -32.95
N ARG A 70 42.75 -28.78 -32.26
CA ARG A 70 41.74 -29.87 -32.43
C ARG A 70 42.16 -31.29 -31.96
N SER A 71 41.39 -31.85 -31.00
CA SER A 71 41.56 -33.18 -30.33
C SER A 71 42.78 -33.32 -29.38
N GLY A 72 42.91 -34.34 -28.51
CA GLY A 72 42.02 -35.49 -28.30
C GLY A 72 42.51 -36.61 -27.34
N GLY A 73 42.60 -36.35 -26.03
CA GLY A 73 42.22 -37.33 -24.97
C GLY A 73 43.20 -38.37 -24.38
N ASN A 74 42.88 -38.72 -23.12
CA ASN A 74 42.98 -40.05 -22.45
C ASN A 74 44.29 -40.56 -21.78
N SER A 75 44.06 -41.25 -20.65
CA SER A 75 44.88 -42.28 -19.97
C SER A 75 46.15 -41.86 -19.20
N GLY A 76 46.43 -42.59 -18.11
CA GLY A 76 47.64 -42.47 -17.29
C GLY A 76 47.96 -43.77 -16.53
N ARG A 77 49.15 -43.85 -15.92
CA ARG A 77 49.65 -44.91 -15.02
C ARG A 77 50.77 -44.30 -14.14
N PHE A 78 50.66 -44.36 -12.81
CA PHE A 78 51.12 -45.42 -11.88
C PHE A 78 52.63 -45.39 -11.54
N GLY A 79 52.95 -45.36 -10.23
CA GLY A 79 54.29 -45.41 -9.66
C GLY A 79 54.71 -44.10 -8.95
N GLY A 80 55.32 -44.10 -7.76
CA GLY A 80 55.53 -45.24 -6.86
C GLY A 80 56.44 -44.98 -5.64
N ASN A 81 55.81 -44.88 -4.45
CA ASN A 81 56.26 -45.36 -3.12
C ASN A 81 57.64 -44.96 -2.50
N GLY A 82 57.59 -44.47 -1.25
CA GLY A 82 58.70 -44.49 -0.26
C GLY A 82 59.59 -43.23 -0.17
N GLY A 83 60.03 -42.77 1.02
CA GLY A 83 59.64 -43.19 2.38
C GLY A 83 60.51 -42.60 3.51
N GLY A 84 59.93 -42.39 4.70
CA GLY A 84 60.61 -41.99 5.95
C GLY A 84 60.71 -40.47 6.21
N GLY A 85 60.55 -39.95 7.44
CA GLY A 85 60.03 -40.60 8.66
C GLY A 85 60.22 -39.76 9.95
N TYR A 86 59.20 -39.76 10.83
CA TYR A 86 59.17 -39.22 12.22
C TYR A 86 59.43 -37.69 12.39
N GLY A 87 58.76 -36.92 13.26
CA GLY A 87 57.66 -37.17 14.21
C GLY A 87 57.93 -36.45 15.56
N GLY A 88 57.02 -35.72 16.21
CA GLY A 88 55.65 -35.31 15.86
C GLY A 88 54.96 -34.51 16.98
N GLY A 89 53.73 -34.02 16.73
CA GLY A 89 52.88 -33.29 17.70
C GLY A 89 52.99 -31.74 17.65
N GLY A 90 51.90 -30.97 17.72
CA GLY A 90 50.48 -31.35 17.73
C GLY A 90 49.52 -30.13 17.75
N TYR A 91 48.27 -30.36 17.34
CA TYR A 91 47.09 -29.47 17.42
C TYR A 91 47.15 -28.04 16.83
N GLY A 92 46.36 -27.80 15.77
CA GLY A 92 45.57 -26.57 15.61
C GLY A 92 45.69 -25.79 14.29
N GLY A 93 44.53 -25.37 13.74
CA GLY A 93 44.37 -24.10 13.02
C GLY A 93 44.24 -24.09 11.49
N ARG A 94 43.09 -23.57 11.01
CA ARG A 94 42.82 -22.78 9.77
C ARG A 94 43.21 -23.35 8.38
N GLY A 95 42.45 -22.92 7.34
CA GLY A 95 43.03 -22.70 6.01
C GLY A 95 42.27 -23.21 4.78
N ASP A 96 41.08 -22.66 4.53
CA ASP A 96 40.48 -22.19 3.26
C ASP A 96 40.94 -22.67 1.85
N TYR A 97 39.98 -22.55 0.92
CA TYR A 97 40.07 -22.36 -0.54
C TYR A 97 40.33 -23.54 -1.52
N ASP A 98 39.27 -23.79 -2.30
CA ASP A 98 39.21 -23.84 -3.77
C ASP A 98 39.68 -25.04 -4.63
N ASN A 99 38.64 -25.75 -5.12
CA ASN A 99 38.12 -25.64 -6.49
C ASN A 99 38.69 -26.53 -7.62
N TYR A 100 37.78 -26.86 -8.53
CA TYR A 100 37.80 -27.83 -9.64
C TYR A 100 38.91 -27.63 -10.69
N GLY A 101 39.23 -28.72 -11.42
CA GLY A 101 39.87 -28.61 -12.74
C GLY A 101 39.94 -29.90 -13.57
N ASN A 102 39.33 -29.87 -14.78
CA ASN A 102 39.58 -30.73 -15.95
C ASN A 102 39.10 -32.21 -15.87
N GLY A 103 38.49 -32.85 -16.89
CA GLY A 103 38.03 -32.45 -18.24
C GLY A 103 37.83 -33.70 -19.14
N GLY A 104 37.18 -33.66 -20.32
CA GLY A 104 36.51 -32.56 -21.03
C GLY A 104 36.66 -32.64 -22.56
N TYR A 105 35.84 -33.43 -23.29
CA TYR A 105 35.93 -33.57 -24.76
C TYR A 105 34.60 -33.77 -25.50
N ASN A 106 34.29 -32.92 -26.50
CA ASN A 106 34.42 -33.19 -27.95
C ASN A 106 33.87 -31.96 -28.74
N GLY A 107 33.92 -31.91 -30.09
CA GLY A 107 33.15 -30.88 -30.82
C GLY A 107 33.37 -30.65 -32.32
N GLY A 108 32.43 -29.93 -32.93
CA GLY A 108 32.61 -29.12 -34.15
C GLY A 108 31.85 -29.53 -35.44
N GLY A 109 30.58 -29.09 -35.57
CA GLY A 109 30.18 -27.98 -36.47
C GLY A 109 29.96 -28.18 -37.99
N TYR A 110 28.76 -27.75 -38.46
CA TYR A 110 28.36 -27.36 -39.85
C TYR A 110 28.33 -28.49 -40.93
N ASN A 111 27.47 -28.47 -41.96
CA ASN A 111 26.48 -27.51 -42.49
C ASN A 111 25.35 -28.26 -43.25
N GLY A 112 24.16 -27.67 -43.53
CA GLY A 112 23.27 -28.19 -44.60
C GLY A 112 21.74 -28.21 -44.36
N ASN A 113 21.05 -27.27 -45.01
CA ASN A 113 19.60 -27.01 -45.08
C ASN A 113 18.74 -28.02 -45.89
N ASN A 114 17.52 -28.42 -45.41
CA ASN A 114 16.23 -28.44 -46.16
C ASN A 114 15.06 -29.27 -45.53
N GLY A 115 13.84 -28.67 -45.47
CA GLY A 115 12.50 -29.34 -45.50
C GLY A 115 12.01 -30.06 -44.23
N MET A 116 10.71 -30.10 -43.87
CA MET A 116 9.47 -29.63 -44.54
C MET A 116 8.37 -29.19 -43.51
N ASN A 117 7.32 -28.53 -44.00
CA ASN A 117 6.23 -27.86 -43.24
C ASN A 117 5.27 -28.79 -42.46
N PRO A 118 4.49 -28.20 -41.52
CA PRO A 118 3.03 -28.27 -41.71
C PRO A 118 2.28 -26.93 -41.47
N PHE A 119 2.61 -25.87 -42.20
CA PHE A 119 1.56 -24.96 -42.70
C PHE A 119 1.05 -25.52 -44.03
N GLY A 120 -0.22 -25.96 -44.05
CA GLY A 120 -0.90 -26.50 -45.22
C GLY A 120 -2.33 -25.99 -45.31
N ASN A 121 -2.63 -25.24 -46.38
CA ASN A 121 -3.94 -24.71 -46.76
C ASN A 121 -4.67 -23.77 -45.77
N MET A 122 -4.35 -22.48 -45.86
CA MET A 122 -5.36 -21.40 -45.93
C MET A 122 -4.96 -20.43 -47.08
N PRO A 123 -5.89 -19.71 -47.73
CA PRO A 123 -5.63 -19.10 -49.05
C PRO A 123 -4.89 -17.76 -49.02
N ASN A 124 -3.96 -17.56 -49.95
CA ASN A 124 -3.29 -16.27 -50.16
C ASN A 124 -4.19 -15.28 -50.91
N ASN A 125 -4.98 -14.49 -50.18
CA ASN A 125 -5.19 -13.05 -50.42
C ASN A 125 -6.15 -12.46 -49.37
N MET A 126 -5.59 -11.79 -48.36
CA MET A 126 -6.26 -10.75 -47.58
C MET A 126 -5.46 -9.45 -47.73
N SER A 127 -6.15 -8.33 -47.83
CA SER A 127 -5.55 -7.02 -48.00
C SER A 127 -5.18 -6.37 -46.66
N GLY A 128 -4.33 -5.35 -46.67
CA GLY A 128 -3.99 -4.60 -45.46
C GLY A 128 -5.19 -3.94 -44.77
N ASN A 129 -6.28 -3.68 -45.51
CA ASN A 129 -7.51 -3.13 -44.94
C ASN A 129 -8.29 -4.16 -44.11
N ASP A 130 -8.22 -5.45 -44.47
CA ASP A 130 -8.91 -6.52 -43.75
C ASP A 130 -8.27 -6.75 -42.37
N LEU A 131 -6.93 -6.69 -42.31
CA LEU A 131 -6.17 -6.73 -41.05
C LEU A 131 -6.48 -5.52 -40.16
N MET A 132 -6.61 -4.33 -40.75
CA MET A 132 -7.03 -3.09 -40.05
C MET A 132 -8.45 -3.16 -39.49
N GLN A 133 -9.40 -3.83 -40.17
CA GLN A 133 -10.73 -4.04 -39.61
C GLN A 133 -10.72 -5.00 -38.42
N ILE A 134 -9.93 -6.08 -38.49
CA ILE A 134 -9.77 -7.03 -37.39
C ILE A 134 -9.14 -6.35 -36.16
N MET A 135 -8.12 -5.50 -36.34
CA MET A 135 -7.53 -4.73 -35.23
C MET A 135 -8.49 -3.69 -34.64
N ASN A 136 -9.23 -2.94 -35.47
CA ASN A 136 -10.25 -1.99 -34.96
C ASN A 136 -11.38 -2.68 -34.19
N ALA A 137 -11.76 -3.91 -34.58
CA ALA A 137 -12.76 -4.71 -33.86
C ALA A 137 -12.28 -5.17 -32.47
N MET A 138 -10.97 -5.28 -32.24
CA MET A 138 -10.40 -5.57 -30.91
C MET A 138 -10.18 -4.31 -30.07
N ALA A 139 -9.89 -3.16 -30.69
CA ALA A 139 -9.63 -1.91 -30.00
C ALA A 139 -10.85 -1.33 -29.24
N SER A 140 -12.07 -1.60 -29.69
CA SER A 140 -13.31 -1.03 -29.12
C SER A 140 -13.82 -1.69 -27.83
N GLY A 141 -13.07 -2.64 -27.25
CA GLY A 141 -13.54 -3.50 -26.16
C GLY A 141 -13.23 -3.07 -24.72
N PHE A 142 -12.28 -2.15 -24.48
CA PHE A 142 -11.74 -1.90 -23.14
C PHE A 142 -12.19 -0.56 -22.54
N ASN A 143 -12.97 -0.64 -21.46
CA ASN A 143 -13.36 0.52 -20.62
C ASN A 143 -12.77 0.37 -19.21
N MET A 144 -11.96 1.33 -18.79
CA MET A 144 -11.15 1.27 -17.57
C MET A 144 -11.92 1.67 -16.31
N ASN A 145 -12.76 0.77 -15.78
CA ASN A 145 -13.12 0.65 -14.35
C ASN A 145 -14.07 -0.55 -14.17
N PRO A 146 -13.82 -1.49 -13.22
CA PRO A 146 -14.89 -2.36 -12.77
C PRO A 146 -15.93 -1.50 -12.00
N PRO A 147 -17.22 -1.52 -12.37
CA PRO A 147 -18.23 -0.84 -11.57
C PRO A 147 -18.31 -1.48 -10.18
N PRO A 148 -18.81 -0.75 -9.15
CA PRO A 148 -19.11 -1.38 -7.86
C PRO A 148 -20.05 -2.58 -8.09
N PRO A 149 -19.93 -3.66 -7.28
CA PRO A 149 -20.72 -4.87 -7.50
C PRO A 149 -22.21 -4.49 -7.54
N PRO A 150 -22.94 -4.86 -8.62
CA PRO A 150 -24.28 -4.37 -8.84
C PRO A 150 -25.18 -4.75 -7.66
N PRO A 151 -26.01 -3.83 -7.15
CA PRO A 151 -26.76 -4.04 -5.92
C PRO A 151 -27.65 -5.28 -6.05
N MET A 152 -27.50 -6.22 -5.11
CA MET A 152 -28.12 -7.54 -5.23
C MET A 152 -29.64 -7.39 -5.18
N ARG A 153 -30.32 -7.72 -6.28
CA ARG A 153 -31.79 -7.66 -6.36
C ARG A 153 -32.39 -8.74 -5.46
N MET A 154 -33.17 -8.31 -4.47
CA MET A 154 -33.72 -9.19 -3.43
C MET A 154 -35.17 -8.84 -3.10
N GLY A 155 -35.95 -9.82 -2.61
CA GLY A 155 -37.20 -9.54 -1.90
C GLY A 155 -36.91 -8.89 -0.55
N CYS A 156 -37.85 -8.08 -0.07
CA CYS A 156 -37.79 -7.51 1.27
C CYS A 156 -37.80 -8.62 2.32
N GLY A 157 -38.50 -9.72 2.06
CA GLY A 157 -38.55 -10.93 2.90
C GLY A 157 -37.33 -11.84 2.86
N ASP A 158 -36.40 -11.68 1.92
CA ASP A 158 -35.25 -12.60 1.73
C ASP A 158 -34.02 -12.19 2.55
N LEU A 159 -33.98 -10.93 3.00
CA LEU A 159 -32.86 -10.37 3.75
C LEU A 159 -32.66 -11.12 5.07
N ARG A 160 -31.41 -11.50 5.37
CA ARG A 160 -31.02 -12.21 6.62
C ARG A 160 -29.80 -11.56 7.27
N VAL A 161 -29.53 -11.93 8.52
CA VAL A 161 -28.42 -11.47 9.38
C VAL A 161 -27.01 -11.61 8.76
N HIS A 162 -26.84 -12.47 7.75
CA HIS A 162 -25.60 -12.61 6.96
C HIS A 162 -25.48 -11.69 5.73
N HIS A 163 -26.57 -11.02 5.31
CA HIS A 163 -26.53 -10.02 4.23
C HIS A 163 -26.05 -8.64 4.72
N ALA A 164 -25.92 -8.45 6.03
CA ALA A 164 -25.47 -7.18 6.62
C ALA A 164 -24.06 -6.81 6.13
N GLY A 165 -23.92 -5.60 5.60
CA GLY A 165 -22.73 -5.11 4.89
C GLY A 165 -22.84 -5.17 3.36
N MET A 166 -23.87 -5.79 2.79
CA MET A 166 -24.09 -5.82 1.34
C MET A 166 -25.07 -4.74 0.86
N PHE A 167 -24.82 -4.22 -0.34
CA PHE A 167 -25.77 -3.37 -1.06
C PHE A 167 -26.81 -4.23 -1.77
N VAL A 168 -28.08 -3.94 -1.54
CA VAL A 168 -29.23 -4.63 -2.12
C VAL A 168 -30.10 -3.65 -2.89
N GLU A 169 -30.69 -4.12 -3.99
CA GLU A 169 -31.76 -3.41 -4.69
C GLU A 169 -33.10 -4.05 -4.30
N LEU A 170 -34.03 -3.24 -3.79
CA LEU A 170 -35.31 -3.69 -3.26
C LEU A 170 -36.45 -2.90 -3.93
N THR A 171 -37.42 -3.62 -4.49
CA THR A 171 -38.65 -3.02 -5.03
C THR A 171 -39.85 -3.40 -4.17
N GLY A 172 -40.58 -2.39 -3.67
CA GLY A 172 -41.73 -2.62 -2.80
C GLY A 172 -42.59 -1.39 -2.57
N ARG A 173 -43.69 -1.60 -1.86
CA ARG A 173 -44.65 -0.56 -1.45
C ARG A 173 -44.18 0.10 -0.16
N LEU A 174 -44.06 1.42 -0.15
CA LEU A 174 -43.66 2.20 1.02
C LEU A 174 -44.82 2.34 2.01
N ILE A 175 -44.59 1.94 3.26
CA ILE A 175 -45.52 2.11 4.38
C ILE A 175 -44.80 2.90 5.47
N LYS A 176 -45.35 4.04 5.87
CA LYS A 176 -44.79 4.84 6.97
C LYS A 176 -45.29 4.33 8.31
N LYS A 177 -44.47 4.48 9.35
CA LYS A 177 -44.90 4.32 10.75
C LYS A 177 -44.91 5.70 11.40
N ARG A 178 -45.59 5.83 12.56
CA ARG A 178 -45.79 7.12 13.26
C ARG A 178 -44.52 7.83 13.75
N VAL A 179 -43.32 7.30 13.47
CA VAL A 179 -42.03 7.87 13.88
C VAL A 179 -41.17 8.06 12.62
N THR A 180 -40.84 9.32 12.31
CA THR A 180 -40.36 9.77 10.99
C THR A 180 -39.10 9.09 10.44
N ARG A 181 -38.22 8.57 11.32
CA ARG A 181 -36.95 7.91 10.94
C ARG A 181 -37.14 6.47 10.42
N PHE A 182 -38.26 5.81 10.73
CA PHE A 182 -38.46 4.39 10.46
C PHE A 182 -39.64 4.14 9.52
N MET A 183 -39.35 3.54 8.37
CA MET A 183 -40.35 3.16 7.37
C MET A 183 -40.29 1.66 7.10
N GLU A 184 -41.31 1.12 6.45
CA GLU A 184 -41.41 -0.29 6.10
C GLU A 184 -41.62 -0.42 4.59
N LEU A 185 -40.77 -1.20 3.93
CA LEU A 185 -40.92 -1.54 2.51
C LEU A 185 -41.49 -2.94 2.42
N ARG A 186 -42.60 -3.11 1.70
CA ARG A 186 -43.21 -4.42 1.46
C ARG A 186 -43.10 -4.84 0.01
N ASP A 187 -42.48 -5.99 -0.23
CA ASP A 187 -42.42 -6.58 -1.57
C ASP A 187 -43.80 -7.09 -2.03
N ARG A 188 -43.86 -7.59 -3.28
CA ARG A 188 -45.09 -8.17 -3.86
C ARG A 188 -45.56 -9.45 -3.14
N GLY A 189 -44.69 -10.09 -2.35
CA GLY A 189 -45.03 -11.19 -1.45
C GLY A 189 -45.59 -10.73 -0.10
N ASN A 190 -45.81 -9.42 0.09
CA ASN A 190 -46.24 -8.78 1.35
C ASN A 190 -45.24 -8.99 2.50
N SER A 191 -44.00 -9.41 2.20
CA SER A 191 -42.93 -9.53 3.19
C SER A 191 -42.29 -8.16 3.41
N ALA A 192 -41.98 -7.86 4.66
CA ALA A 192 -41.53 -6.55 5.09
C ALA A 192 -40.03 -6.51 5.39
N CYS A 193 -39.37 -5.42 5.03
CA CYS A 193 -38.11 -4.99 5.64
C CYS A 193 -38.26 -3.58 6.20
N GLN A 194 -37.54 -3.29 7.29
CA GLN A 194 -37.49 -1.95 7.85
C GLN A 194 -36.46 -1.12 7.09
N LEU A 195 -36.89 0.01 6.54
CA LEU A 195 -36.00 1.04 6.04
C LEU A 195 -35.64 1.98 7.18
N VAL A 196 -34.35 2.25 7.31
CA VAL A 196 -33.84 3.42 8.04
C VAL A 196 -33.35 4.42 7.00
N VAL A 197 -33.70 5.69 7.20
CA VAL A 197 -33.05 6.77 6.47
C VAL A 197 -32.32 7.63 7.49
N LEU A 198 -31.00 7.63 7.39
CA LEU A 198 -30.13 8.45 8.22
C LEU A 198 -30.00 9.80 7.53
N GLU A 199 -30.81 10.75 7.99
CA GLU A 199 -30.93 12.11 7.45
C GLU A 199 -29.60 12.89 7.48
N ASP A 200 -28.70 12.52 8.40
CA ASP A 200 -27.32 12.99 8.49
C ASP A 200 -26.40 12.47 7.37
N ARG A 201 -26.72 11.32 6.75
CA ARG A 201 -25.92 10.72 5.66
C ARG A 201 -26.58 10.84 4.28
N HIS A 202 -27.90 10.74 4.20
CA HIS A 202 -28.66 10.76 2.94
C HIS A 202 -29.83 11.76 2.97
N PRO A 203 -29.58 13.07 3.20
CA PRO A 203 -30.62 14.08 3.43
C PRO A 203 -31.60 14.21 2.24
N ARG A 204 -31.14 14.11 1.00
CA ARG A 204 -32.01 14.15 -0.19
C ARG A 204 -32.94 12.94 -0.28
N VAL A 205 -32.49 11.75 0.14
CA VAL A 205 -33.30 10.52 0.19
C VAL A 205 -34.31 10.60 1.35
N ALA A 206 -33.88 11.09 2.52
CA ALA A 206 -34.75 11.33 3.67
C ALA A 206 -35.89 12.31 3.31
N ARG A 207 -35.55 13.50 2.79
CA ARG A 207 -36.51 14.54 2.36
C ARG A 207 -37.49 14.00 1.28
N ARG A 208 -37.02 13.15 0.35
CA ARG A 208 -37.87 12.46 -0.65
C ARG A 208 -38.82 11.45 0.00
N LEU A 209 -38.34 10.52 0.83
CA LEU A 209 -39.18 9.48 1.45
C LEU A 209 -40.17 10.03 2.50
N ILE A 210 -39.77 11.06 3.25
CA ILE A 210 -40.64 11.75 4.21
C ILE A 210 -41.82 12.43 3.49
N ASN A 211 -41.59 13.03 2.31
CA ASN A 211 -42.63 13.74 1.55
C ASN A 211 -43.39 12.85 0.54
N MET A 212 -42.89 11.65 0.22
CA MET A 212 -43.55 10.70 -0.68
C MET A 212 -44.91 10.26 -0.13
N PRO A 213 -45.96 10.06 -0.95
CA PRO A 213 -47.21 9.48 -0.47
C PRO A 213 -46.98 8.11 0.17
N GLU A 214 -47.79 7.77 1.18
CA GLU A 214 -47.88 6.37 1.60
C GLU A 214 -48.41 5.52 0.46
N ASN A 215 -48.07 4.22 0.48
CA ASN A 215 -48.54 3.22 -0.48
C ASN A 215 -48.03 3.37 -1.93
N THR A 216 -47.16 4.33 -2.22
CA THR A 216 -46.35 4.41 -3.46
C THR A 216 -45.42 3.19 -3.57
N VAL A 217 -45.21 2.67 -4.79
CA VAL A 217 -44.22 1.62 -5.05
C VAL A 217 -42.90 2.28 -5.44
N ILE A 218 -41.79 1.83 -4.87
CA ILE A 218 -40.45 2.33 -5.16
C ILE A 218 -39.46 1.19 -5.36
N SER A 219 -38.44 1.44 -6.18
CA SER A 219 -37.20 0.66 -6.20
C SER A 219 -36.10 1.48 -5.55
N ILE A 220 -35.39 0.92 -4.58
CA ILE A 220 -34.31 1.59 -3.84
C ILE A 220 -33.02 0.77 -3.91
N VAL A 221 -31.88 1.44 -3.73
CA VAL A 221 -30.64 0.79 -3.31
C VAL A 221 -30.42 1.08 -1.84
N GLY A 222 -30.11 0.05 -1.06
CA GLY A 222 -29.89 0.16 0.38
C GLY A 222 -28.75 -0.72 0.87
N LEU A 223 -28.10 -0.30 1.96
CA LEU A 223 -27.07 -1.08 2.65
C LEU A 223 -27.72 -1.84 3.81
N VAL A 224 -27.68 -3.17 3.81
CA VAL A 224 -28.24 -3.98 4.89
C VAL A 224 -27.39 -3.86 6.15
N GLN A 225 -28.02 -3.69 7.32
CA GLN A 225 -27.35 -3.55 8.62
C GLN A 225 -28.03 -4.43 9.67
N ARG A 226 -27.28 -4.83 10.70
CA ARG A 226 -27.83 -5.50 11.89
C ARG A 226 -28.33 -4.48 12.89
N ARG A 227 -29.48 -4.75 13.51
CA ARG A 227 -30.01 -3.92 14.60
C ARG A 227 -29.22 -4.13 15.89
N PRO A 228 -29.26 -3.15 16.83
CA PRO A 228 -28.95 -3.42 18.23
C PRO A 228 -29.84 -4.53 18.78
N ARG A 229 -29.29 -5.42 19.62
CA ARG A 229 -30.03 -6.57 20.22
C ARG A 229 -31.35 -6.16 20.87
N ASN A 230 -31.40 -4.98 21.49
CA ASN A 230 -32.55 -4.44 22.19
C ASN A 230 -33.65 -3.88 21.25
N SER A 231 -33.47 -3.98 19.93
CA SER A 231 -34.39 -3.48 18.90
C SER A 231 -34.64 -4.51 17.78
N CYS A 232 -34.16 -5.75 17.96
CA CYS A 232 -34.49 -6.89 17.12
C CYS A 232 -35.96 -7.29 17.29
N ASN A 233 -36.72 -7.38 16.19
CA ASN A 233 -38.11 -7.85 16.23
C ASN A 233 -38.20 -9.35 15.93
N GLN A 234 -38.20 -10.19 16.96
CA GLN A 234 -38.27 -11.65 16.84
C GLN A 234 -39.55 -12.18 16.15
N THR A 235 -40.59 -11.36 15.96
CA THR A 235 -41.82 -11.74 15.24
C THR A 235 -41.70 -11.69 13.70
N MET A 236 -40.55 -11.28 13.15
CA MET A 236 -40.36 -11.06 11.71
C MET A 236 -39.02 -11.67 11.24
N PRO A 237 -38.94 -12.43 10.13
CA PRO A 237 -37.70 -13.05 9.65
C PRO A 237 -36.56 -12.07 9.29
N THR A 238 -36.92 -10.80 9.06
CA THR A 238 -36.02 -9.67 8.79
C THR A 238 -35.87 -8.76 10.00
N GLY A 239 -36.37 -9.16 11.18
CA GLY A 239 -36.45 -8.32 12.36
C GLY A 239 -35.14 -8.05 13.09
N ASP A 240 -34.10 -8.85 12.85
CA ASP A 240 -32.73 -8.62 13.34
C ASP A 240 -31.93 -7.61 12.51
N ILE A 241 -32.51 -7.14 11.40
CA ILE A 241 -31.84 -6.30 10.40
C ILE A 241 -32.72 -5.13 9.96
N GLU A 242 -32.08 -4.15 9.33
CA GLU A 242 -32.71 -3.01 8.70
C GLU A 242 -31.87 -2.56 7.50
N VAL A 243 -32.45 -1.73 6.63
CA VAL A 243 -31.82 -1.32 5.37
C VAL A 243 -31.64 0.20 5.40
N GLU A 244 -30.38 0.64 5.42
CA GLU A 244 -30.04 2.05 5.30
C GLU A 244 -30.18 2.48 3.84
N VAL A 245 -31.23 3.23 3.51
CA VAL A 245 -31.51 3.61 2.10
C VAL A 245 -30.44 4.59 1.60
N GLN A 246 -29.79 4.23 0.49
CA GLN A 246 -28.71 4.99 -0.14
C GLN A 246 -29.24 5.85 -1.30
N ASP A 247 -30.17 5.32 -2.12
CA ASP A 247 -30.89 6.10 -3.16
C ASP A 247 -32.22 5.44 -3.58
N ILE A 248 -33.05 6.18 -4.32
CA ILE A 248 -34.35 5.77 -4.88
C ILE A 248 -34.26 5.79 -6.41
N LEU A 249 -34.19 4.59 -7.01
CA LEU A 249 -34.04 4.36 -8.45
C LEU A 249 -35.32 4.66 -9.24
N THR A 250 -36.47 4.15 -8.77
CA THR A 250 -37.77 4.35 -9.45
C THR A 250 -38.89 4.65 -8.47
N ILE A 251 -39.93 5.35 -8.94
CA ILE A 251 -41.14 5.69 -8.19
C ILE A 251 -42.36 5.40 -9.08
N ASP A 252 -43.08 4.32 -8.77
CA ASP A 252 -44.29 3.88 -9.45
C ASP A 252 -45.54 4.25 -8.62
N PHE A 253 -46.30 5.22 -9.11
CA PHE A 253 -47.61 5.62 -8.56
C PHE A 253 -48.72 4.65 -9.03
N ASN A 254 -48.56 3.37 -8.71
CA ASN A 254 -49.28 2.32 -9.41
C ASN A 254 -50.75 2.16 -8.99
N SER A 255 -51.63 2.03 -9.97
CA SER A 255 -53.08 1.93 -9.81
C SER A 255 -53.55 0.48 -9.61
N ASN A 256 -54.80 0.31 -9.18
CA ASN A 256 -55.33 -0.96 -8.69
C ASN A 256 -55.34 -2.11 -9.72
N SER A 257 -54.86 -3.29 -9.34
CA SER A 257 -55.69 -4.51 -9.25
C SER A 257 -54.94 -5.73 -8.71
N LYS A 258 -55.67 -6.78 -8.30
CA LYS A 258 -55.15 -8.07 -7.82
C LYS A 258 -55.67 -9.22 -8.70
N ARG A 259 -54.85 -10.25 -8.92
CA ARG A 259 -55.15 -11.70 -9.09
C ARG A 259 -53.97 -12.38 -9.82
N ALA A 260 -53.72 -13.68 -9.75
CA ALA A 260 -53.99 -14.72 -8.72
C ALA A 260 -53.22 -15.99 -9.14
N GLY A 261 -52.80 -16.84 -8.20
CA GLY A 261 -52.22 -18.15 -8.53
C GLY A 261 -50.99 -18.53 -7.71
N ASP A 262 -51.17 -18.71 -6.41
CA ASP A 262 -50.12 -19.24 -5.53
C ASP A 262 -50.08 -20.77 -5.64
N LYS A 263 -48.97 -21.35 -6.10
CA LYS A 263 -48.66 -22.79 -5.98
C LYS A 263 -47.15 -23.00 -5.81
N ARG A 264 -46.77 -23.54 -4.65
CA ARG A 264 -45.38 -23.90 -4.30
C ARG A 264 -44.84 -25.02 -5.19
N SER A 265 -43.55 -24.97 -5.48
CA SER A 265 -42.73 -26.13 -5.86
C SER A 265 -41.33 -26.02 -5.22
N TYR A 266 -40.59 -27.12 -5.18
CA TYR A 266 -39.51 -27.35 -4.22
C TYR A 266 -38.08 -27.01 -4.72
N SER A 267 -37.15 -27.01 -3.75
CA SER A 267 -35.71 -27.28 -3.88
C SER A 267 -34.78 -26.15 -4.32
N THR A 268 -34.09 -25.57 -3.33
CA THR A 268 -32.78 -24.95 -3.48
C THR A 268 -31.67 -26.01 -3.44
N MET A 269 -30.97 -26.27 -4.55
CA MET A 269 -29.54 -26.69 -4.61
C MET A 269 -29.12 -27.05 -6.06
N ALA A 270 -28.69 -26.05 -6.86
CA ALA A 270 -28.06 -26.28 -8.17
C ALA A 270 -27.35 -25.03 -8.77
N GLN A 271 -26.33 -24.47 -8.11
CA GLN A 271 -25.42 -23.47 -8.74
C GLN A 271 -23.94 -23.68 -8.35
N GLN A 272 -23.46 -24.90 -8.53
CA GLN A 272 -22.05 -25.19 -8.81
C GLN A 272 -22.02 -26.13 -10.02
N ASN A 273 -21.16 -25.84 -11.01
CA ASN A 273 -21.06 -26.51 -12.32
C ASN A 273 -22.38 -26.50 -13.13
N SER A 274 -22.50 -25.57 -14.09
CA SER A 274 -23.70 -25.37 -14.91
C SER A 274 -24.00 -26.47 -15.94
N THR A 275 -23.10 -27.44 -16.15
CA THR A 275 -23.29 -28.54 -17.13
C THR A 275 -23.19 -29.95 -16.54
N ALA A 276 -23.00 -30.08 -15.22
CA ALA A 276 -22.90 -31.37 -14.55
C ALA A 276 -24.18 -32.23 -14.72
N ILE A 277 -24.15 -33.52 -14.37
CA ILE A 277 -25.36 -34.36 -14.46
C ILE A 277 -26.23 -34.15 -13.22
N THR A 278 -27.50 -33.84 -13.42
CA THR A 278 -28.50 -33.85 -12.34
C THR A 278 -29.00 -35.27 -12.02
N SER A 279 -29.52 -35.45 -10.81
CA SER A 279 -30.19 -36.69 -10.41
C SER A 279 -31.50 -36.99 -11.18
N THR A 280 -31.96 -36.07 -12.02
CA THR A 280 -33.10 -36.27 -12.95
C THR A 280 -32.62 -36.81 -14.29
N GLU A 281 -31.57 -36.21 -14.87
CA GLU A 281 -30.97 -36.68 -16.13
C GLU A 281 -30.40 -38.09 -15.99
N TYR A 282 -29.73 -38.39 -14.88
CA TYR A 282 -29.23 -39.73 -14.56
C TYR A 282 -30.35 -40.80 -14.57
N LYS A 283 -31.56 -40.44 -14.10
CA LYS A 283 -32.73 -41.35 -14.08
C LYS A 283 -33.41 -41.50 -15.44
N ILE A 284 -33.30 -40.50 -16.32
CA ILE A 284 -33.96 -40.49 -17.63
C ILE A 284 -33.07 -41.09 -18.73
N ALA A 285 -31.75 -40.94 -18.64
CA ALA A 285 -30.79 -41.52 -19.58
C ALA A 285 -30.85 -43.07 -19.63
N LYS A 286 -31.15 -43.72 -18.49
CA LYS A 286 -31.32 -45.19 -18.31
C LYS A 286 -30.13 -46.08 -18.75
N SER A 287 -29.06 -45.50 -19.27
CA SER A 287 -27.89 -46.15 -19.86
C SER A 287 -26.70 -45.21 -19.83
N GLU A 288 -25.48 -45.73 -19.73
CA GLU A 288 -24.26 -44.91 -19.76
C GLU A 288 -24.02 -44.22 -21.11
N ASN A 289 -24.49 -44.81 -22.22
CA ASN A 289 -24.30 -44.24 -23.55
C ASN A 289 -25.11 -42.95 -23.74
N VAL A 290 -26.39 -42.94 -23.33
CA VAL A 290 -27.20 -41.71 -23.33
C VAL A 290 -26.69 -40.72 -22.28
N LEU A 291 -26.18 -41.21 -21.14
CA LEU A 291 -25.61 -40.38 -20.07
C LEU A 291 -24.42 -39.55 -20.55
N LYS A 292 -23.53 -40.11 -21.38
CA LYS A 292 -22.37 -39.41 -21.96
C LYS A 292 -22.74 -38.19 -22.82
N TYR A 293 -23.94 -38.13 -23.42
CA TYR A 293 -24.41 -36.91 -24.09
C TYR A 293 -24.74 -35.77 -23.10
N PHE A 294 -25.21 -36.09 -21.89
CA PHE A 294 -25.39 -35.10 -20.82
C PHE A 294 -24.07 -34.70 -20.14
N GLU A 295 -23.06 -35.58 -20.10
CA GLU A 295 -21.73 -35.25 -19.57
C GLU A 295 -20.94 -34.30 -20.48
N ASN A 296 -21.01 -34.51 -21.80
CA ASN A 296 -20.15 -33.83 -22.77
C ASN A 296 -20.79 -32.58 -23.41
N ARG A 297 -22.04 -32.23 -23.07
CA ARG A 297 -22.73 -31.02 -23.57
C ARG A 297 -21.96 -29.72 -23.30
N ASP A 298 -22.13 -28.73 -24.17
CA ASP A 298 -21.56 -27.38 -24.00
C ASP A 298 -22.44 -26.45 -23.17
N ILE A 299 -23.75 -26.65 -23.21
CA ILE A 299 -24.76 -25.72 -22.71
C ILE A 299 -26.03 -26.49 -22.31
N THR A 300 -26.74 -26.05 -21.26
CA THR A 300 -28.03 -26.64 -20.87
C THR A 300 -29.21 -25.96 -21.54
N CYS A 301 -30.36 -26.63 -21.54
CA CYS A 301 -31.63 -26.06 -21.95
C CYS A 301 -32.04 -24.83 -21.11
N ASN A 302 -31.41 -24.59 -19.95
CA ASN A 302 -31.67 -23.41 -19.12
C ASN A 302 -30.61 -22.30 -19.24
N ASP A 303 -29.56 -22.45 -20.03
CA ASP A 303 -28.48 -21.46 -20.17
C ASP A 303 -28.66 -20.51 -21.37
N VAL A 304 -29.48 -20.89 -22.35
CA VAL A 304 -29.70 -20.10 -23.59
C VAL A 304 -30.34 -18.75 -23.24
N ARG A 305 -29.74 -17.62 -23.65
CA ARG A 305 -30.23 -16.26 -23.36
C ARG A 305 -30.25 -15.37 -24.59
N ARG A 306 -30.85 -14.17 -24.46
CA ARG A 306 -30.95 -13.16 -25.53
C ARG A 306 -29.60 -12.78 -26.18
N ARG A 307 -28.49 -12.89 -25.45
CA ARG A 307 -27.11 -12.65 -25.94
C ARG A 307 -26.60 -13.73 -26.91
N ASP A 308 -27.34 -14.83 -27.05
CA ASP A 308 -26.95 -16.01 -27.82
C ASP A 308 -27.72 -16.12 -29.15
N ILE A 309 -28.63 -15.17 -29.43
CA ILE A 309 -29.35 -15.07 -30.70
C ILE A 309 -28.36 -15.04 -31.88
N GLY A 310 -28.64 -15.81 -32.92
CA GLY A 310 -27.81 -15.97 -34.11
C GLY A 310 -26.70 -17.02 -33.97
N LYS A 311 -26.44 -17.55 -32.77
CA LYS A 311 -25.52 -18.67 -32.55
C LYS A 311 -26.22 -19.99 -32.81
N ASP A 312 -25.43 -20.96 -33.26
CA ASP A 312 -25.82 -22.36 -33.36
C ASP A 312 -25.51 -23.08 -32.05
N VAL A 313 -26.49 -23.83 -31.54
CA VAL A 313 -26.41 -24.56 -30.28
C VAL A 313 -26.80 -26.02 -30.47
N THR A 314 -26.19 -26.90 -29.69
CA THR A 314 -26.59 -28.30 -29.57
C THR A 314 -27.06 -28.56 -28.15
N LEU A 315 -28.32 -28.95 -28.01
CA LEU A 315 -28.99 -29.24 -26.75
C LEU A 315 -29.28 -30.75 -26.65
N VAL A 316 -29.26 -31.27 -25.42
CA VAL A 316 -29.61 -32.67 -25.11
C VAL A 316 -30.68 -32.63 -24.03
N GLY A 317 -31.79 -33.33 -24.25
CA GLY A 317 -32.94 -33.30 -23.35
C GLY A 317 -34.06 -34.22 -23.82
N TRP A 318 -35.23 -34.13 -23.19
CA TRP A 318 -36.44 -34.86 -23.55
C TRP A 318 -37.62 -33.89 -23.72
N VAL A 319 -38.64 -34.31 -24.47
CA VAL A 319 -39.88 -33.52 -24.62
C VAL A 319 -40.86 -33.91 -23.50
N PRO A 320 -41.41 -32.96 -22.73
CA PRO A 320 -42.36 -33.26 -21.66
C PRO A 320 -43.79 -33.48 -22.19
N THR A 321 -44.61 -34.18 -21.42
CA THR A 321 -45.97 -34.61 -21.81
C THR A 321 -46.96 -33.44 -21.89
N GLY A 322 -47.70 -33.37 -23.01
CA GLY A 322 -48.76 -32.40 -23.26
C GLY A 322 -48.60 -31.68 -24.61
N LYS A 323 -49.17 -32.25 -25.68
CA LYS A 323 -49.00 -31.73 -27.04
C LYS A 323 -49.79 -30.42 -27.29
N THR A 324 -49.13 -29.45 -27.92
CA THR A 324 -49.75 -28.63 -28.97
C THR A 324 -48.78 -28.58 -30.16
N ASN A 325 -49.25 -28.89 -31.38
CA ASN A 325 -48.38 -29.11 -32.54
C ASN A 325 -47.64 -27.87 -33.07
N LYS A 326 -47.76 -26.71 -32.40
CA LYS A 326 -47.19 -25.43 -32.86
C LYS A 326 -45.93 -25.01 -32.10
N PHE A 327 -45.74 -25.49 -30.86
CA PHE A 327 -44.68 -25.03 -29.97
C PHE A 327 -44.19 -26.19 -29.08
N ILE A 328 -43.00 -26.72 -29.38
CA ILE A 328 -42.40 -27.84 -28.65
C ILE A 328 -41.43 -27.29 -27.60
N GLN A 329 -41.39 -27.86 -26.40
CA GLN A 329 -40.39 -27.51 -25.38
C GLN A 329 -39.42 -28.67 -25.20
N LEU A 330 -38.12 -28.37 -25.25
CA LEU A 330 -37.06 -29.31 -24.87
C LEU A 330 -36.69 -29.05 -23.41
N LYS A 331 -36.65 -30.11 -22.61
CA LYS A 331 -36.38 -30.05 -21.17
C LYS A 331 -35.18 -30.90 -20.81
N ASP A 332 -34.37 -30.41 -19.88
CA ASP A 332 -33.33 -31.17 -19.21
C ASP A 332 -33.45 -31.09 -17.68
N GLY A 333 -32.37 -31.41 -16.96
CA GLY A 333 -32.33 -31.38 -15.50
C GLY A 333 -32.26 -29.97 -14.90
N TYR A 334 -31.82 -28.98 -15.67
CA TYR A 334 -31.64 -27.59 -15.21
C TYR A 334 -32.82 -26.70 -15.59
N GLY A 335 -33.53 -27.00 -16.67
CA GLY A 335 -34.71 -26.25 -17.08
C GLY A 335 -35.22 -26.63 -18.46
N GLN A 336 -35.73 -25.65 -19.20
CA GLN A 336 -36.38 -25.89 -20.48
C GLN A 336 -36.25 -24.68 -21.42
N THR A 337 -36.07 -24.96 -22.71
CA THR A 337 -36.07 -23.97 -23.80
C THR A 337 -37.10 -24.39 -24.84
N GLN A 338 -37.75 -23.42 -25.48
CA GLN A 338 -38.68 -23.73 -26.57
C GLN A 338 -37.90 -23.97 -27.87
N ILE A 339 -38.31 -24.99 -28.61
CA ILE A 339 -37.79 -25.31 -29.94
C ILE A 339 -38.89 -25.14 -31.00
N ILE A 340 -38.51 -24.68 -32.18
CA ILE A 340 -39.35 -24.58 -33.38
C ILE A 340 -38.76 -25.51 -34.43
N ILE A 341 -39.61 -26.33 -35.05
CA ILE A 341 -39.24 -27.24 -36.14
C ILE A 341 -40.14 -26.89 -37.32
N GLU A 342 -39.55 -26.45 -38.44
CA GLU A 342 -40.28 -26.10 -39.66
C GLU A 342 -40.36 -27.28 -40.65
N ASP A 343 -39.40 -28.21 -40.58
CA ASP A 343 -39.44 -29.47 -41.31
C ASP A 343 -40.45 -30.44 -40.68
N GLN A 344 -41.46 -30.84 -41.45
CA GLN A 344 -42.53 -31.73 -40.98
C GLN A 344 -42.02 -33.14 -40.64
N ALA A 345 -41.03 -33.67 -41.35
CA ALA A 345 -40.48 -35.00 -41.07
C ALA A 345 -39.67 -35.00 -39.77
N LEU A 346 -38.95 -33.92 -39.47
CA LEU A 346 -38.30 -33.73 -38.16
C LEU A 346 -39.34 -33.53 -37.05
N GLN A 347 -40.43 -32.80 -37.31
CA GLN A 347 -41.53 -32.61 -36.35
C GLN A 347 -42.26 -33.92 -36.04
N ASP A 348 -42.54 -34.74 -37.06
CA ASP A 348 -43.18 -36.05 -36.91
C ASP A 348 -42.26 -37.02 -36.16
N THR A 349 -40.95 -36.97 -36.43
CA THR A 349 -39.92 -37.73 -35.68
C THR A 349 -39.93 -37.37 -34.18
N VAL A 350 -39.94 -36.07 -33.85
CA VAL A 350 -39.98 -35.61 -32.44
C VAL A 350 -41.32 -35.90 -31.76
N THR A 351 -42.43 -35.80 -32.47
CA THR A 351 -43.77 -35.99 -31.89
C THR A 351 -44.28 -37.43 -31.92
N GLY A 352 -43.62 -38.32 -32.66
CA GLY A 352 -43.81 -39.78 -32.64
C GLY A 352 -42.90 -40.52 -31.65
N ALA A 353 -41.87 -39.88 -31.11
CA ALA A 353 -40.99 -40.46 -30.11
C ALA A 353 -41.75 -40.82 -28.80
N PRO A 354 -41.45 -41.98 -28.15
CA PRO A 354 -42.05 -42.35 -26.87
C PRO A 354 -41.79 -41.34 -25.73
N GLU A 355 -42.66 -41.37 -24.71
CA GLU A 355 -42.55 -40.45 -23.57
C GLU A 355 -41.24 -40.68 -22.78
N GLY A 356 -40.51 -39.59 -22.54
CA GLY A 356 -39.22 -39.63 -21.85
C GLY A 356 -38.04 -40.11 -22.69
N THR A 357 -38.21 -40.31 -24.01
CA THR A 357 -37.08 -40.51 -24.92
C THR A 357 -36.19 -39.27 -24.96
N VAL A 358 -34.87 -39.48 -24.86
CA VAL A 358 -33.86 -38.42 -24.94
C VAL A 358 -33.53 -38.17 -26.40
N ILE A 359 -33.45 -36.89 -26.78
CA ILE A 359 -33.08 -36.42 -28.10
C ILE A 359 -31.95 -35.39 -28.01
N GLN A 360 -31.08 -35.41 -29.01
CA GLN A 360 -30.12 -34.36 -29.30
C GLN A 360 -30.69 -33.47 -30.40
N VAL A 361 -30.62 -32.15 -30.19
CA VAL A 361 -31.22 -31.14 -31.07
C VAL A 361 -30.16 -30.09 -31.39
N THR A 362 -29.88 -29.88 -32.68
CA THR A 362 -28.97 -28.85 -33.15
C THR A 362 -29.74 -27.81 -33.96
N GLY A 363 -29.47 -26.53 -33.72
CA GLY A 363 -30.15 -25.43 -34.41
C GLY A 363 -29.78 -24.04 -33.91
N LYS A 364 -30.32 -23.01 -34.54
CA LYS A 364 -29.97 -21.61 -34.33
C LYS A 364 -30.88 -20.93 -33.30
N VAL A 365 -30.29 -20.17 -32.37
CA VAL A 365 -31.06 -19.40 -31.37
C VAL A 365 -31.69 -18.17 -32.03
N LEU A 366 -33.00 -17.99 -31.85
CA LEU A 366 -33.78 -16.84 -32.32
C LEU A 366 -34.33 -16.01 -31.15
N GLY A 367 -34.50 -14.71 -31.40
CA GLY A 367 -35.05 -13.76 -30.43
C GLY A 367 -36.55 -13.57 -30.60
N ARG A 368 -37.30 -13.70 -29.51
CA ARG A 368 -38.77 -13.62 -29.58
C ARG A 368 -39.25 -12.18 -29.75
N PRO A 369 -40.25 -11.92 -30.61
CA PRO A 369 -40.94 -10.62 -30.68
C PRO A 369 -41.48 -10.21 -29.31
N ARG A 370 -41.46 -8.91 -28.99
CA ARG A 370 -41.79 -8.41 -27.64
C ARG A 370 -43.17 -8.82 -27.13
N GLN A 371 -44.16 -9.07 -28.01
CA GLN A 371 -45.48 -9.57 -27.60
C GLN A 371 -45.50 -11.06 -27.20
N ASN A 372 -44.52 -11.84 -27.65
CA ASN A 372 -44.45 -13.31 -27.48
C ASN A 372 -43.39 -13.75 -26.45
N ILE A 373 -42.77 -12.81 -25.73
CA ILE A 373 -41.80 -13.12 -24.67
C ILE A 373 -42.53 -13.77 -23.48
N ASN A 374 -42.13 -14.99 -23.13
CA ASN A 374 -42.73 -15.72 -22.02
C ASN A 374 -42.00 -15.42 -20.71
N MET A 375 -42.40 -14.33 -20.05
CA MET A 375 -41.84 -13.84 -18.76
C MET A 375 -41.92 -14.83 -17.58
N LYS A 376 -42.43 -16.05 -17.77
CA LYS A 376 -42.48 -17.11 -16.76
C LYS A 376 -41.17 -17.91 -16.63
N TYR A 377 -40.29 -17.85 -17.63
CA TYR A 377 -39.04 -18.61 -17.68
C TYR A 377 -37.90 -17.73 -18.23
N ASP A 378 -36.69 -17.84 -17.68
CA ASP A 378 -35.53 -17.04 -18.10
C ASP A 378 -35.16 -17.20 -19.58
N THR A 379 -35.44 -18.38 -20.14
CA THR A 379 -35.28 -18.73 -21.56
C THR A 379 -36.40 -18.17 -22.44
N GLY A 380 -37.46 -17.61 -21.84
CA GLY A 380 -38.68 -17.19 -22.52
C GLY A 380 -38.54 -15.99 -23.47
N GLU A 381 -37.40 -15.31 -23.48
CA GLU A 381 -37.04 -14.29 -24.49
C GLU A 381 -36.50 -14.88 -25.80
N VAL A 382 -36.19 -16.18 -25.83
CA VAL A 382 -35.55 -16.87 -26.96
C VAL A 382 -36.23 -18.20 -27.28
N GLU A 383 -35.96 -18.72 -28.46
CA GLU A 383 -36.35 -20.07 -28.92
C GLU A 383 -35.31 -20.60 -29.91
N VAL A 384 -35.18 -21.91 -30.07
CA VAL A 384 -34.19 -22.52 -30.99
C VAL A 384 -34.91 -23.05 -32.23
N MET A 385 -34.55 -22.52 -33.41
CA MET A 385 -34.97 -23.06 -34.70
C MET A 385 -34.13 -24.29 -35.02
N VAL A 386 -34.77 -25.44 -35.10
CA VAL A 386 -34.12 -26.76 -35.21
C VAL A 386 -33.78 -27.06 -36.66
N GLU A 387 -32.50 -27.34 -36.89
CA GLU A 387 -31.97 -27.75 -38.19
C GLU A 387 -31.73 -29.27 -38.24
N LYS A 388 -31.50 -29.92 -37.08
CA LYS A 388 -31.29 -31.38 -36.98
C LYS A 388 -31.76 -31.95 -35.64
N VAL A 389 -32.33 -33.16 -35.69
CA VAL A 389 -32.69 -33.98 -34.52
C VAL A 389 -32.01 -35.35 -34.63
N LYS A 390 -31.52 -35.88 -33.51
CA LYS A 390 -31.12 -37.29 -33.35
C LYS A 390 -31.84 -37.87 -32.14
N ILE A 391 -32.56 -38.98 -32.31
CA ILE A 391 -33.08 -39.79 -31.19
C ILE A 391 -31.91 -40.61 -30.63
N LEU A 392 -31.77 -40.64 -29.30
CA LEU A 392 -30.67 -41.35 -28.63
C LEU A 392 -31.20 -42.66 -28.02
N ASN A 393 -30.89 -43.79 -28.65
CA ASN A 393 -31.29 -45.10 -28.12
C ASN A 393 -30.32 -45.55 -27.01
N PRO A 394 -30.78 -46.23 -25.94
CA PRO A 394 -29.92 -46.75 -24.88
C PRO A 394 -28.82 -47.72 -25.31
N GLU A 395 -29.05 -48.47 -26.41
CA GLU A 395 -28.13 -49.50 -26.91
C GLU A 395 -27.12 -48.96 -27.93
N ASP A 396 -27.37 -47.79 -28.54
CA ASP A 396 -26.42 -47.15 -29.45
C ASP A 396 -25.19 -46.64 -28.66
N PRO A 397 -23.95 -46.85 -29.14
CA PRO A 397 -22.77 -46.27 -28.52
C PRO A 397 -22.74 -44.74 -28.65
N TYR A 398 -22.05 -44.08 -27.71
CA TYR A 398 -21.81 -42.64 -27.78
C TYR A 398 -20.87 -42.30 -28.96
N ASP A 399 -21.36 -41.51 -29.93
CA ASP A 399 -20.64 -41.14 -31.16
C ASP A 399 -20.18 -39.67 -31.21
N GLY A 400 -20.41 -38.92 -30.13
CA GLY A 400 -19.98 -37.53 -30.01
C GLY A 400 -18.49 -37.37 -29.64
N PRO A 401 -17.95 -36.15 -29.71
CA PRO A 401 -16.61 -35.87 -29.21
C PRO A 401 -16.58 -35.98 -27.67
N ILE A 402 -15.79 -36.92 -27.16
CA ILE A 402 -15.51 -37.01 -25.73
C ILE A 402 -14.62 -35.83 -25.34
N LYS A 403 -15.06 -35.04 -24.36
CA LYS A 403 -14.22 -34.02 -23.74
C LYS A 403 -13.25 -34.72 -22.78
N GLU A 404 -11.99 -34.81 -23.17
CA GLU A 404 -10.95 -35.17 -22.22
C GLU A 404 -11.02 -34.21 -21.02
N LYS A 405 -11.08 -34.76 -19.81
CA LYS A 405 -11.01 -33.97 -18.57
C LYS A 405 -9.55 -33.58 -18.35
N ASP A 406 -9.08 -32.64 -19.16
CA ASP A 406 -7.77 -32.02 -19.02
C ASP A 406 -7.57 -31.61 -17.56
N LYS A 407 -6.54 -32.17 -16.94
CA LYS A 407 -5.98 -31.63 -15.70
C LYS A 407 -5.20 -30.36 -16.04
N VAL A 408 -5.89 -29.33 -16.54
CA VAL A 408 -5.32 -28.00 -16.73
C VAL A 408 -4.87 -27.50 -15.37
N LYS A 409 -3.56 -27.59 -15.11
CA LYS A 409 -2.90 -26.84 -14.04
C LYS A 409 -2.98 -25.35 -14.37
N LYS A 410 -4.16 -24.75 -14.14
CA LYS A 410 -4.22 -23.32 -13.83
C LYS A 410 -3.46 -23.16 -12.52
N LEU A 411 -2.29 -22.53 -12.58
CA LEU A 411 -1.47 -22.23 -11.41
C LEU A 411 -2.21 -21.23 -10.53
N SER A 412 -3.01 -21.76 -9.61
CA SER A 412 -3.56 -21.04 -8.48
C SER A 412 -2.43 -20.88 -7.46
N ILE A 413 -2.15 -19.63 -7.08
CA ILE A 413 -1.06 -19.31 -6.13
C ILE A 413 -1.43 -19.70 -4.67
N ASN A 414 -2.49 -20.48 -4.46
CA ASN A 414 -2.90 -21.01 -3.16
C ASN A 414 -2.37 -22.43 -2.91
N ASP A 415 -1.85 -23.12 -3.94
CA ASP A 415 -1.54 -24.56 -3.91
C ASP A 415 -0.02 -24.85 -3.85
N ILE A 416 0.77 -23.87 -3.38
CA ILE A 416 2.24 -23.86 -3.49
C ILE A 416 2.92 -23.77 -2.10
N ASP A 417 2.31 -24.40 -1.09
CA ASP A 417 3.00 -24.82 0.16
C ASP A 417 3.28 -26.36 0.15
N GLU A 418 2.91 -27.11 -0.92
CA GLU A 418 2.92 -28.60 -0.94
C GLU A 418 4.08 -29.29 -1.70
N ASN A 419 4.80 -28.62 -2.59
CA ASN A 419 5.71 -29.29 -3.55
C ASN A 419 7.19 -28.88 -3.38
N ALA A 420 7.73 -29.00 -2.16
CA ALA A 420 9.11 -28.61 -1.84
C ALA A 420 9.81 -29.51 -0.79
N GLU A 421 9.64 -30.84 -0.85
CA GLU A 421 10.47 -31.78 -0.08
C GLU A 421 10.44 -33.19 -0.71
N GLY A 422 11.59 -33.88 -0.71
CA GLY A 422 11.66 -35.34 -0.93
C GLY A 422 11.74 -35.83 -2.38
N GLY A 423 12.95 -36.03 -2.88
CA GLY A 423 13.19 -36.93 -4.01
C GLY A 423 14.44 -37.78 -3.76
N GLU A 424 14.27 -39.10 -3.61
CA GLU A 424 15.26 -40.09 -4.07
C GLU A 424 14.75 -41.55 -4.06
N ALA A 425 15.48 -42.39 -4.81
CA ALA A 425 15.62 -43.85 -4.73
C ALA A 425 14.39 -44.79 -4.67
N LYS A 426 14.38 -45.75 -5.60
CA LYS A 426 13.55 -46.97 -5.55
C LYS A 426 14.17 -48.04 -4.65
N ASN A 427 13.35 -48.92 -4.09
CA ASN A 427 13.60 -50.37 -4.01
C ASN A 427 12.25 -51.11 -3.95
N GLY A 428 12.24 -52.42 -4.21
CA GLY A 428 11.00 -53.17 -4.46
C GLY A 428 10.84 -54.49 -3.71
N GLU A 429 9.58 -54.94 -3.73
CA GLU A 429 9.03 -56.30 -3.51
C GLU A 429 9.15 -56.99 -2.12
N ALA A 430 7.96 -57.42 -1.65
CA ALA A 430 7.65 -58.52 -0.71
C ALA A 430 8.20 -58.43 0.74
N THR A 431 7.48 -58.88 1.78
CA THR A 431 6.41 -59.90 1.88
C THR A 431 5.21 -59.47 2.76
N GLU A 432 4.21 -60.35 2.89
CA GLU A 432 3.09 -60.32 3.87
C GLU A 432 3.63 -60.30 5.32
N ASP A 433 2.94 -59.77 6.35
CA ASP A 433 1.73 -60.32 6.98
C ASP A 433 1.08 -59.33 7.99
N GLY A 434 -0.15 -59.61 8.45
CA GLY A 434 -0.63 -59.35 9.82
C GLY A 434 -0.80 -57.93 10.39
N GLY A 435 -2.03 -57.41 10.34
CA GLY A 435 -2.70 -56.99 11.60
C GLY A 435 -2.95 -55.50 11.93
N ASN A 436 -4.20 -55.09 11.72
CA ASN A 436 -4.96 -54.07 12.49
C ASN A 436 -4.67 -52.57 12.26
N ALA A 437 -5.67 -51.72 12.55
CA ALA A 437 -5.82 -50.41 11.92
C ALA A 437 -5.41 -49.18 12.77
N LYS A 438 -5.02 -48.10 12.07
CA LYS A 438 -5.15 -46.71 12.52
C LYS A 438 -5.80 -45.87 11.40
N PRO A 439 -6.63 -44.86 11.71
CA PRO A 439 -7.29 -44.06 10.69
C PRO A 439 -6.30 -43.11 10.00
N ALA A 440 -6.24 -43.16 8.66
CA ALA A 440 -5.44 -42.23 7.86
C ALA A 440 -6.17 -40.88 7.74
N GLY A 441 -5.80 -39.94 8.61
CA GLY A 441 -6.34 -38.57 8.67
C GLY A 441 -5.29 -37.51 8.35
N SER A 442 -4.51 -37.66 7.26
CA SER A 442 -3.49 -36.70 6.85
C SER A 442 -4.12 -35.46 6.20
N GLY A 443 -4.74 -34.61 7.01
CA GLY A 443 -4.89 -33.19 6.66
C GLY A 443 -3.52 -32.52 6.63
N ASN A 444 -3.36 -31.45 5.84
CA ASN A 444 -2.10 -30.71 5.74
C ASN A 444 -1.70 -30.11 7.08
N VAL A 445 -0.80 -30.78 7.79
CA VAL A 445 -0.13 -30.24 8.97
C VAL A 445 0.83 -29.16 8.48
N ILE A 446 0.39 -27.90 8.56
CA ILE A 446 1.27 -26.74 8.40
C ILE A 446 2.44 -26.94 9.37
N LYS A 447 3.69 -27.00 8.85
CA LYS A 447 4.89 -27.04 9.69
C LYS A 447 4.97 -25.77 10.52
N VAL A 448 4.43 -25.83 11.75
CA VAL A 448 4.63 -24.79 12.76
C VAL A 448 6.13 -24.71 13.05
N ALA A 449 6.66 -23.50 13.17
CA ALA A 449 8.06 -23.31 13.52
C ALA A 449 8.31 -23.88 14.93
N ASP A 450 9.28 -24.79 15.06
CA ASP A 450 9.71 -25.31 16.35
C ASP A 450 10.48 -24.22 17.10
N LEU A 451 9.79 -23.56 18.04
CA LEU A 451 10.31 -22.43 18.82
C LEU A 451 11.20 -22.85 19.98
N ASN A 452 11.39 -24.16 20.20
CA ASN A 452 12.10 -24.73 21.34
C ASN A 452 13.35 -25.52 20.92
N LYS A 453 13.44 -25.92 19.64
CA LYS A 453 14.68 -26.37 19.02
C LYS A 453 15.83 -25.41 19.29
N PHE A 454 16.98 -25.98 19.69
CA PHE A 454 18.18 -25.23 20.06
C PHE A 454 18.02 -24.28 21.28
N ALA A 455 17.01 -24.47 22.13
CA ALA A 455 16.81 -23.70 23.36
C ALA A 455 16.76 -24.59 24.62
N ASN A 456 17.18 -24.06 25.77
CA ASN A 456 17.18 -24.77 27.06
C ASN A 456 15.80 -24.74 27.75
N ARG A 457 14.74 -25.08 27.00
CA ARG A 457 13.33 -25.10 27.41
C ARG A 457 12.57 -26.15 26.60
N THR A 458 11.48 -26.69 27.13
CA THR A 458 10.60 -27.58 26.36
C THR A 458 9.53 -26.79 25.61
N HIS A 459 9.07 -25.68 26.19
CA HIS A 459 7.96 -24.87 25.69
C HIS A 459 8.24 -23.36 25.78
N THR A 460 7.56 -22.57 24.94
CA THR A 460 7.44 -21.12 25.12
C THR A 460 6.51 -20.79 26.28
N CYS A 461 6.58 -19.56 26.79
CA CYS A 461 5.62 -19.08 27.78
C CYS A 461 4.21 -18.82 27.19
N GLY A 462 4.02 -18.92 25.87
CA GLY A 462 2.77 -18.55 25.19
C GLY A 462 1.92 -19.71 24.66
N GLU A 463 2.47 -20.91 24.50
CA GLU A 463 1.84 -22.00 23.74
C GLU A 463 1.16 -23.10 24.56
N LEU A 464 1.27 -23.06 25.90
CA LEU A 464 0.67 -24.07 26.78
C LEU A 464 -0.86 -23.97 26.80
N THR A 465 -1.51 -25.11 26.58
CA THR A 465 -2.97 -25.24 26.52
C THR A 465 -3.49 -26.33 27.46
N SER A 466 -4.81 -26.53 27.49
CA SER A 466 -5.44 -27.64 28.21
C SER A 466 -4.98 -29.03 27.75
N ASP A 467 -4.47 -29.16 26.52
CA ASP A 467 -4.01 -30.45 25.98
C ASP A 467 -2.68 -30.88 26.62
N ASN A 468 -1.93 -29.93 27.22
CA ASN A 468 -0.67 -30.18 27.92
C ASN A 468 -0.85 -30.59 29.40
N ILE A 469 -2.08 -30.75 29.90
CA ILE A 469 -2.33 -31.02 31.33
C ILE A 469 -1.69 -32.36 31.76
N GLY A 470 -0.88 -32.31 32.82
CA GLY A 470 -0.10 -33.44 33.34
C GLY A 470 1.30 -33.57 32.73
N GLU A 471 1.65 -32.78 31.71
CA GLU A 471 3.00 -32.76 31.15
C GLU A 471 4.00 -32.07 32.10
N LYS A 472 5.21 -32.63 32.18
CA LYS A 472 6.37 -31.95 32.77
C LYS A 472 7.01 -31.03 31.73
N VAL A 473 7.20 -29.77 32.09
CA VAL A 473 7.66 -28.73 31.18
C VAL A 473 8.81 -27.93 31.80
N THR A 474 9.69 -27.41 30.94
CA THR A 474 10.64 -26.35 31.27
C THR A 474 10.27 -25.11 30.47
N ILE A 475 10.00 -23.98 31.15
CA ILE A 475 9.82 -22.67 30.50
C ILE A 475 10.82 -21.64 31.06
N CYS A 476 11.22 -20.68 30.23
CA CYS A 476 12.22 -19.66 30.55
C CYS A 476 11.74 -18.29 30.07
N GLY A 477 11.83 -17.26 30.91
CA GLY A 477 11.36 -15.91 30.56
C GLY A 477 11.60 -14.85 31.63
N TRP A 478 10.94 -13.71 31.46
CA TRP A 478 10.94 -12.56 32.36
C TRP A 478 9.76 -12.62 33.32
N LEU A 479 10.00 -12.40 34.62
CA LEU A 479 8.96 -12.35 35.64
C LEU A 479 8.18 -11.01 35.53
N GLU A 480 7.02 -11.03 34.90
CA GLU A 480 6.21 -9.83 34.58
C GLU A 480 5.41 -9.33 35.79
N PHE A 481 4.90 -10.25 36.60
CA PHE A 481 4.03 -9.96 37.75
C PHE A 481 4.18 -11.06 38.81
N GLN A 482 4.02 -10.71 40.09
CA GLN A 482 4.01 -11.66 41.21
C GLN A 482 2.98 -11.25 42.27
N ARG A 483 2.45 -12.23 43.02
CA ARG A 483 1.48 -11.98 44.09
C ARG A 483 1.81 -12.74 45.37
N MET A 484 2.40 -12.03 46.34
CA MET A 484 2.57 -12.46 47.74
C MET A 484 3.21 -13.87 47.88
N GLY A 485 4.19 -14.19 47.04
CA GLY A 485 4.86 -15.49 47.03
C GLY A 485 4.01 -16.69 46.58
N LYS A 486 2.74 -16.49 46.18
CA LYS A 486 1.82 -17.60 45.80
C LYS A 486 1.88 -17.96 44.32
N PHE A 487 2.02 -16.97 43.45
CA PHE A 487 2.21 -17.19 42.02
C PHE A 487 2.90 -15.99 41.36
N PHE A 488 3.45 -16.24 40.18
CA PHE A 488 3.92 -15.20 39.27
C PHE A 488 3.46 -15.47 37.83
N ILE A 489 3.66 -14.49 36.97
CA ILE A 489 3.46 -14.62 35.52
C ILE A 489 4.85 -14.56 34.88
N LEU A 490 5.20 -15.60 34.13
CA LEU A 490 6.41 -15.66 33.34
C LEU A 490 6.08 -15.32 31.88
N ARG A 491 6.77 -14.33 31.32
CA ARG A 491 6.57 -13.82 29.97
C ARG A 491 7.81 -14.06 29.11
N ASP A 492 7.64 -14.47 27.86
CA ASP A 492 8.72 -14.52 26.87
C ASP A 492 8.35 -13.70 25.61
N GLY A 493 9.05 -13.92 24.49
CA GLY A 493 8.75 -13.26 23.22
C GLY A 493 7.48 -13.76 22.51
N TYR A 494 6.80 -14.77 23.04
CA TYR A 494 5.70 -15.48 22.39
C TYR A 494 4.41 -15.45 23.22
N GLY A 495 4.52 -15.37 24.55
CA GLY A 495 3.37 -15.10 25.41
C GLY A 495 3.70 -15.07 26.89
N GLN A 496 2.72 -15.44 27.71
CA GLN A 496 2.79 -15.41 29.17
C GLN A 496 2.07 -16.61 29.79
N THR A 497 2.65 -17.23 30.81
CA THR A 497 2.09 -18.36 31.58
C THR A 497 2.11 -18.03 33.08
N GLN A 498 1.09 -18.49 33.81
CA GLN A 498 1.06 -18.40 35.27
C GLN A 498 1.81 -19.59 35.89
N VAL A 499 2.67 -19.30 36.85
CA VAL A 499 3.45 -20.27 37.61
C VAL A 499 3.04 -20.18 39.08
N LEU A 500 2.50 -21.28 39.60
CA LEU A 500 2.10 -21.45 40.98
C LEU A 500 3.32 -21.87 41.82
N ILE A 501 3.55 -21.15 42.92
CA ILE A 501 4.55 -21.50 43.94
C ILE A 501 3.83 -22.25 45.06
N THR A 502 4.46 -23.32 45.55
CA THR A 502 3.95 -24.15 46.65
C THR A 502 5.07 -24.43 47.66
N ASP A 503 4.73 -24.99 48.81
CA ASP A 503 5.72 -25.40 49.84
C ASP A 503 6.70 -26.51 49.35
N LYS A 504 6.50 -27.04 48.13
CA LYS A 504 7.39 -28.01 47.46
C LYS A 504 8.34 -27.36 46.44
N THR A 505 8.18 -26.06 46.15
CA THR A 505 8.89 -25.38 45.05
C THR A 505 10.30 -25.00 45.48
N ASN A 506 11.30 -25.71 44.95
CA ASN A 506 12.71 -25.53 45.31
C ASN A 506 13.34 -24.34 44.55
N GLY A 507 14.40 -23.73 45.11
CA GLY A 507 15.20 -22.68 44.47
C GLY A 507 14.73 -21.24 44.73
N LEU A 508 13.87 -21.04 45.74
CA LEU A 508 13.40 -19.73 46.21
C LEU A 508 13.80 -19.42 47.67
N GLU A 509 14.51 -20.34 48.34
CA GLU A 509 14.76 -20.35 49.78
C GLU A 509 15.50 -19.09 50.25
N ASP A 510 16.51 -18.65 49.48
CA ASP A 510 17.34 -17.47 49.79
C ASP A 510 16.68 -16.11 49.42
N ASN A 511 15.43 -16.10 48.93
CA ASN A 511 14.78 -14.91 48.38
C ASN A 511 13.68 -14.32 49.29
N GLU A 512 13.98 -14.11 50.58
CA GLU A 512 13.05 -13.50 51.56
C GLU A 512 12.37 -12.20 51.08
N GLN A 513 13.10 -11.36 50.34
CA GLN A 513 12.63 -10.08 49.82
C GLN A 513 11.90 -10.18 48.46
N GLY A 514 11.64 -11.39 47.96
CA GLY A 514 11.06 -11.68 46.66
C GLY A 514 11.99 -11.38 45.47
N ILE A 515 11.70 -12.02 44.32
CA ILE A 515 12.42 -11.79 43.06
C ILE A 515 12.04 -10.39 42.51
N ALA A 516 12.99 -9.66 41.94
CA ALA A 516 12.67 -8.40 41.25
C ALA A 516 11.86 -8.65 39.97
N LEU A 517 10.89 -7.79 39.66
CA LEU A 517 10.20 -7.83 38.36
C LEU A 517 11.20 -7.70 37.21
N GLU A 518 10.89 -8.27 36.05
CA GLU A 518 11.74 -8.34 34.86
C GLU A 518 13.08 -9.08 35.06
N SER A 519 13.25 -9.82 36.17
CA SER A 519 14.32 -10.83 36.31
C SER A 519 14.07 -12.00 35.38
N ILE A 520 15.14 -12.62 34.87
CA ILE A 520 15.06 -13.80 34.02
C ILE A 520 15.10 -15.04 34.90
N VAL A 521 14.08 -15.88 34.80
CA VAL A 521 13.99 -17.15 35.52
C VAL A 521 13.67 -18.32 34.59
N ARG A 522 14.13 -19.50 34.98
CA ARG A 522 13.82 -20.80 34.41
C ARG A 522 12.98 -21.58 35.42
N VAL A 523 11.95 -22.26 34.93
CA VAL A 523 10.98 -22.99 35.75
C VAL A 523 10.85 -24.41 35.22
N GLU A 524 11.08 -25.39 36.09
CA GLU A 524 10.74 -26.79 35.88
C GLU A 524 9.48 -27.09 36.70
N GLY A 525 8.47 -27.72 36.10
CA GLY A 525 7.21 -28.03 36.79
C GLY A 525 6.22 -28.83 35.95
N THR A 526 5.04 -29.07 36.51
CA THR A 526 3.97 -29.84 35.87
C THR A 526 2.78 -28.92 35.51
N VAL A 527 2.23 -29.05 34.31
CA VAL A 527 1.07 -28.25 33.85
C VAL A 527 -0.22 -28.77 34.49
N ILE A 528 -1.00 -27.88 35.09
CA ILE A 528 -2.28 -28.18 35.75
C ILE A 528 -3.42 -27.29 35.23
N PRO A 529 -4.68 -27.75 35.27
CA PRO A 529 -5.84 -26.90 34.97
C PRO A 529 -6.02 -25.85 36.08
N ARG A 530 -6.36 -24.62 35.70
CA ARG A 530 -6.76 -23.62 36.69
C ARG A 530 -8.11 -23.99 37.32
N PRO A 531 -8.31 -23.72 38.62
CA PRO A 531 -9.65 -23.69 39.23
C PRO A 531 -10.62 -22.85 38.39
N ALA A 532 -11.87 -23.29 38.27
CA ALA A 532 -12.86 -22.65 37.37
C ALA A 532 -13.10 -21.15 37.66
N ALA A 533 -12.87 -20.70 38.90
CA ALA A 533 -12.98 -19.31 39.31
C ALA A 533 -11.75 -18.43 38.99
N THR A 534 -10.63 -19.02 38.56
CA THR A 534 -9.35 -18.32 38.26
C THR A 534 -8.91 -18.45 36.80
N ILE A 535 -9.74 -19.06 35.94
CA ILE A 535 -9.57 -19.07 34.48
C ILE A 535 -9.57 -17.63 33.96
N ASN A 536 -8.56 -17.26 33.17
CA ASN A 536 -8.42 -15.93 32.59
C ASN A 536 -8.60 -15.96 31.06
N PRO A 537 -9.82 -15.76 30.52
CA PRO A 537 -10.09 -15.82 29.07
C PRO A 537 -9.45 -14.67 28.25
N LYS A 538 -8.60 -13.84 28.86
CA LYS A 538 -7.77 -12.83 28.18
C LYS A 538 -6.32 -13.29 27.93
N MET A 539 -5.93 -14.46 28.44
CA MET A 539 -4.63 -15.10 28.19
C MET A 539 -4.86 -16.37 27.37
N THR A 540 -4.01 -16.64 26.37
CA THR A 540 -4.04 -17.90 25.59
C THR A 540 -3.91 -19.12 26.51
N THR A 541 -2.96 -19.03 27.43
CA THR A 541 -2.65 -20.02 28.49
C THR A 541 -3.62 -19.93 29.68
N GLY A 542 -4.70 -19.13 29.57
CA GLY A 542 -5.57 -18.74 30.68
C GLY A 542 -6.40 -19.85 31.30
N HIS A 543 -6.40 -21.05 30.71
CA HIS A 543 -7.04 -22.26 31.24
C HIS A 543 -6.09 -23.13 32.08
N VAL A 544 -4.77 -22.90 32.00
CA VAL A 544 -3.73 -23.68 32.68
C VAL A 544 -2.76 -22.81 33.48
N GLU A 545 -2.05 -23.45 34.40
CA GLU A 545 -0.90 -22.90 35.13
C GLU A 545 0.11 -24.01 35.41
N ILE A 546 1.34 -23.67 35.81
CA ILE A 546 2.39 -24.66 36.14
C ILE A 546 2.52 -24.75 37.66
N GLU A 547 2.38 -25.93 38.26
CA GLU A 547 2.86 -26.20 39.63
C GLU A 547 4.39 -26.32 39.55
N ALA A 548 5.13 -25.36 40.12
CA ALA A 548 6.58 -25.30 40.02
C ALA A 548 7.25 -26.31 40.97
N GLU A 549 8.08 -27.18 40.42
CA GLU A 549 8.92 -28.12 41.18
C GLU A 549 10.27 -27.48 41.54
N LYS A 550 10.84 -26.71 40.61
CA LYS A 550 12.11 -26.01 40.79
C LYS A 550 12.12 -24.70 39.99
N ILE A 551 12.65 -23.64 40.60
CA ILE A 551 12.87 -22.34 39.97
C ILE A 551 14.37 -22.02 40.02
N GLU A 552 14.88 -21.40 38.96
CA GLU A 552 16.28 -21.06 38.79
C GLU A 552 16.39 -19.62 38.28
N ILE A 553 16.99 -18.72 39.06
CA ILE A 553 17.16 -17.32 38.67
C ILE A 553 18.38 -17.20 37.75
N LEU A 554 18.14 -17.21 36.44
CA LEU A 554 19.18 -17.10 35.42
C LEU A 554 19.86 -15.73 35.41
N ASN A 555 19.12 -14.64 35.68
CA ASN A 555 19.68 -13.30 35.79
C ASN A 555 18.75 -12.34 36.58
N PRO A 556 19.14 -11.83 37.76
CA PRO A 556 18.32 -10.91 38.54
C PRO A 556 18.30 -9.49 37.93
N ALA A 557 17.11 -8.88 37.90
CA ALA A 557 16.95 -7.49 37.47
C ALA A 557 17.15 -6.50 38.63
N LYS A 558 17.44 -5.23 38.29
CA LYS A 558 17.38 -4.13 39.25
C LYS A 558 15.94 -3.92 39.70
N ARG A 559 15.70 -3.83 41.02
CA ARG A 559 14.36 -3.59 41.60
C ARG A 559 13.68 -2.33 41.04
N ASN A 560 14.46 -1.28 40.77
CA ASN A 560 14.00 -0.07 40.11
C ASN A 560 14.55 -0.05 38.67
N LEU A 561 13.69 -0.34 37.70
CA LEU A 561 13.96 -0.11 36.28
C LEU A 561 13.61 1.34 35.87
N PRO A 562 14.15 1.85 34.74
CA PRO A 562 13.80 3.18 34.22
C PRO A 562 12.30 3.35 33.93
N PHE A 563 11.60 2.27 33.58
CA PHE A 563 10.14 2.20 33.50
C PHE A 563 9.67 0.74 33.57
N ASP A 564 8.41 0.55 33.95
CA ASP A 564 7.72 -0.74 33.89
C ASP A 564 7.36 -1.14 32.45
N VAL A 565 7.37 -2.44 32.16
CA VAL A 565 6.84 -3.00 30.90
C VAL A 565 5.30 -3.11 30.98
N ARG A 566 4.62 -1.97 31.15
CA ARG A 566 3.17 -1.87 31.37
C ARG A 566 2.51 -0.88 30.39
N LYS A 567 1.32 -1.24 29.88
CA LYS A 567 0.59 -0.41 28.89
C LYS A 567 -0.04 0.86 29.49
N PHE A 568 -0.35 0.85 30.79
CA PHE A 568 -0.80 2.03 31.52
C PHE A 568 0.42 2.80 32.04
N ASN A 569 0.40 4.14 31.94
CA ASN A 569 1.54 5.03 32.24
C ASN A 569 2.85 4.61 31.55
N ARG A 570 2.79 4.28 30.24
CA ARG A 570 3.99 4.02 29.42
C ARG A 570 4.87 5.28 29.39
N ALA A 571 6.18 5.10 29.52
CA ALA A 571 7.15 6.19 29.43
C ALA A 571 7.11 6.92 28.06
N GLY A 572 7.44 8.20 28.05
CA GLY A 572 7.54 9.02 26.82
C GLY A 572 8.67 8.58 25.87
N GLU A 573 8.62 9.02 24.61
CA GLU A 573 9.50 8.53 23.53
C GLU A 573 10.99 8.61 23.89
N ARG A 574 11.46 9.72 24.47
CA ARG A 574 12.89 9.89 24.83
C ARG A 574 13.40 8.77 25.74
N LEU A 575 12.69 8.50 26.84
CA LEU A 575 13.11 7.48 27.80
C LEU A 575 12.97 6.05 27.22
N ARG A 576 11.92 5.81 26.42
CA ARG A 576 11.76 4.55 25.65
C ARG A 576 12.94 4.30 24.71
N LEU A 577 13.48 5.33 24.05
CA LEU A 577 14.64 5.21 23.16
C LEU A 577 15.95 5.02 23.96
N THR A 578 16.18 5.78 25.03
CA THR A 578 17.36 5.61 25.90
C THR A 578 17.45 4.22 26.54
N HIS A 579 16.30 3.57 26.79
CA HIS A 579 16.26 2.18 27.24
C HIS A 579 15.51 1.28 26.26
N ARG A 580 15.82 1.39 24.95
CA ARG A 580 15.13 0.65 23.88
C ARG A 580 15.15 -0.87 24.08
N TYR A 581 16.18 -1.43 24.72
CA TYR A 581 16.25 -2.85 25.10
C TYR A 581 15.22 -3.29 26.17
N ILE A 582 14.56 -2.35 26.86
CA ILE A 582 13.40 -2.60 27.73
C ILE A 582 12.10 -2.32 26.96
N ASP A 583 12.02 -1.23 26.18
CA ASP A 583 10.83 -0.92 25.37
C ASP A 583 10.55 -2.01 24.30
N LEU A 584 11.59 -2.63 23.74
CA LEU A 584 11.47 -3.78 22.85
C LEU A 584 10.83 -5.02 23.51
N ARG A 585 10.69 -5.07 24.85
CA ARG A 585 9.97 -6.16 25.55
C ARG A 585 8.45 -6.00 25.49
N PHE A 586 7.93 -4.83 25.15
CA PHE A 586 6.49 -4.62 24.99
C PHE A 586 5.95 -5.47 23.82
N ALA A 587 4.75 -6.04 24.01
CA ALA A 587 4.12 -6.92 23.03
C ALA A 587 3.88 -6.26 21.65
N ASP A 588 3.73 -4.93 21.59
CA ASP A 588 3.59 -4.21 20.32
C ASP A 588 4.93 -4.10 19.57
N MET A 589 6.03 -3.77 20.26
CA MET A 589 7.37 -3.79 19.66
C MET A 589 7.79 -5.21 19.22
N GLN A 590 7.46 -6.22 20.02
CA GLN A 590 7.65 -7.64 19.70
C GLN A 590 6.84 -8.08 18.46
N HIS A 591 5.60 -7.60 18.31
CA HIS A 591 4.77 -7.81 17.12
C HIS A 591 5.38 -7.13 15.89
N ASN A 592 5.65 -5.83 15.99
CA ASN A 592 6.10 -4.99 14.88
C ASN A 592 7.36 -5.54 14.19
N LEU A 593 8.36 -5.98 14.95
CA LEU A 593 9.60 -6.52 14.39
C LEU A 593 9.44 -7.92 13.79
N ARG A 594 8.56 -8.78 14.35
CA ARG A 594 8.25 -10.10 13.74
C ARG A 594 7.47 -9.94 12.45
N MET A 595 6.45 -9.07 12.43
CA MET A 595 5.67 -8.75 11.24
C MET A 595 6.56 -8.21 10.13
N ARG A 596 7.49 -7.31 10.45
CA ARG A 596 8.51 -6.82 9.50
C ARG A 596 9.33 -7.96 8.92
N SER A 597 9.86 -8.84 9.76
CA SER A 597 10.66 -10.00 9.33
C SER A 597 9.87 -10.92 8.38
N GLN A 598 8.63 -11.24 8.75
CA GLN A 598 7.75 -12.11 7.97
C GLN A 598 7.37 -11.50 6.61
N VAL A 599 7.01 -10.21 6.57
CA VAL A 599 6.65 -9.53 5.31
C VAL A 599 7.86 -9.46 4.37
N ILE A 600 9.04 -9.09 4.88
CA ILE A 600 10.27 -9.02 4.07
C ILE A 600 10.69 -10.42 3.58
N MET A 601 10.56 -11.47 4.39
CA MET A 601 10.81 -12.84 3.95
C MET A 601 9.84 -13.24 2.83
N ARG A 602 8.54 -12.96 2.98
CA ARG A 602 7.54 -13.26 1.93
C ARG A 602 7.77 -12.47 0.64
N MET A 603 8.31 -11.25 0.71
CA MET A 603 8.76 -10.51 -0.48
C MET A 603 9.94 -11.21 -1.18
N ARG A 604 10.96 -11.67 -0.42
CA ARG A 604 12.09 -12.46 -0.97
C ARG A 604 11.63 -13.78 -1.58
N GLU A 605 10.79 -14.53 -0.87
CA GLU A 605 10.17 -15.78 -1.35
C GLU A 605 9.53 -15.57 -2.73
N TYR A 606 8.72 -14.52 -2.88
CA TYR A 606 8.02 -14.22 -4.13
C TYR A 606 8.98 -13.83 -5.27
N LEU A 607 9.84 -12.84 -5.02
CA LEU A 607 10.74 -12.31 -6.05
C LEU A 607 11.74 -13.38 -6.54
N ILE A 608 12.37 -14.12 -5.63
CA ILE A 608 13.35 -15.16 -5.99
C ILE A 608 12.64 -16.39 -6.58
N ASN A 609 11.78 -17.06 -5.79
CA ASN A 609 11.34 -18.42 -6.10
C ASN A 609 10.26 -18.51 -7.19
N TYR A 610 9.49 -17.43 -7.40
CA TYR A 610 8.40 -17.41 -8.38
C TYR A 610 8.73 -16.57 -9.62
N LEU A 611 9.54 -15.52 -9.48
CA LEU A 611 9.82 -14.55 -10.54
C LEU A 611 11.28 -14.48 -10.99
N GLY A 612 12.19 -15.26 -10.38
CA GLY A 612 13.57 -15.41 -10.83
C GLY A 612 14.47 -14.19 -10.60
N PHE A 613 14.12 -13.31 -9.66
CA PHE A 613 14.97 -12.18 -9.28
C PHE A 613 16.21 -12.61 -8.51
N VAL A 614 17.31 -11.87 -8.70
CA VAL A 614 18.55 -12.01 -7.93
C VAL A 614 18.59 -10.91 -6.86
N GLU A 615 18.80 -11.30 -5.60
CA GLU A 615 19.15 -10.33 -4.54
C GLU A 615 20.63 -9.97 -4.67
N VAL A 616 20.95 -8.71 -4.96
CA VAL A 616 22.34 -8.26 -5.15
C VAL A 616 22.64 -7.11 -4.19
N GLU A 617 23.65 -7.30 -3.33
CA GLU A 617 24.14 -6.22 -2.47
C GLU A 617 24.93 -5.19 -3.28
N THR A 618 24.68 -3.89 -3.03
CA THR A 618 25.37 -2.79 -3.73
C THR A 618 26.24 -1.98 -2.76
N PRO A 619 27.41 -1.46 -3.18
CA PRO A 619 28.32 -0.72 -2.30
C PRO A 619 27.68 0.50 -1.61
N THR A 620 27.70 0.52 -0.28
CA THR A 620 27.25 1.67 0.54
C THR A 620 28.19 2.87 0.48
N LEU A 621 29.51 2.62 0.39
CA LEU A 621 30.54 3.65 0.24
C LEU A 621 30.74 3.95 -1.24
N PHE A 622 30.25 5.09 -1.71
CA PHE A 622 30.27 5.46 -3.12
C PHE A 622 30.86 6.87 -3.35
N ARG A 623 30.85 7.35 -4.60
CA ARG A 623 31.16 8.75 -4.92
C ARG A 623 29.94 9.64 -4.62
N ARG A 624 30.18 10.92 -4.33
CA ARG A 624 29.11 11.91 -4.21
C ARG A 624 28.35 12.08 -5.52
N THR A 625 27.01 12.07 -5.45
CA THR A 625 26.11 12.31 -6.59
C THR A 625 25.75 13.80 -6.71
N PRO A 626 25.61 14.37 -7.92
CA PRO A 626 24.97 15.67 -8.08
C PRO A 626 23.44 15.57 -7.98
N GLY A 627 22.82 16.47 -7.21
CA GLY A 627 21.37 16.49 -6.99
C GLY A 627 20.86 15.56 -5.88
N GLY A 628 19.56 15.59 -5.63
CA GLY A 628 18.91 14.85 -4.55
C GLY A 628 19.06 15.50 -3.18
N ALA A 629 18.98 14.70 -2.11
CA ALA A 629 19.17 15.14 -0.74
C ALA A 629 20.66 15.36 -0.39
N GLN A 630 20.93 15.97 0.77
CA GLN A 630 22.29 16.01 1.31
C GLN A 630 22.77 14.60 1.66
N GLU A 631 24.03 14.30 1.34
CA GLU A 631 24.65 12.98 1.51
C GLU A 631 25.62 13.01 2.69
N PHE A 632 25.59 11.98 3.55
CA PHE A 632 26.59 11.79 4.59
C PHE A 632 27.95 11.45 3.97
N VAL A 633 28.96 12.27 4.25
CA VAL A 633 30.35 12.01 3.82
C VAL A 633 31.09 11.10 4.81
N VAL A 634 31.93 10.22 4.29
CA VAL A 634 32.82 9.36 5.07
C VAL A 634 34.27 9.69 4.71
N PRO A 635 35.09 10.17 5.66
CA PRO A 635 36.48 10.53 5.38
C PRO A 635 37.33 9.30 5.07
N THR A 636 38.39 9.49 4.28
CA THR A 636 39.39 8.44 4.02
C THR A 636 40.77 8.87 4.55
N ARG A 637 41.67 7.91 4.75
CA ARG A 637 43.08 8.19 5.12
C ARG A 637 43.87 8.89 4.01
N LYS A 638 43.30 9.08 2.82
CA LYS A 638 43.90 9.81 1.70
C LYS A 638 43.46 11.29 1.79
N PRO A 639 44.39 12.26 1.95
CA PRO A 639 44.04 13.67 2.12
C PRO A 639 43.06 14.19 1.06
N GLY A 640 42.03 14.91 1.50
CA GLY A 640 41.01 15.51 0.64
C GLY A 640 40.10 14.54 -0.11
N HIS A 641 40.13 13.24 0.19
CA HIS A 641 39.27 12.23 -0.45
C HIS A 641 38.26 11.65 0.53
N PHE A 642 37.00 11.59 0.10
CA PHE A 642 35.84 11.17 0.87
C PHE A 642 34.99 10.21 0.03
N TYR A 643 34.31 9.27 0.70
CA TYR A 643 33.14 8.59 0.14
C TYR A 643 31.86 9.35 0.53
N SER A 644 30.76 9.07 -0.16
CA SER A 644 29.39 9.39 0.25
C SER A 644 28.65 8.09 0.62
N LEU A 645 27.76 8.15 1.60
CA LEU A 645 26.74 7.11 1.81
C LEU A 645 25.62 7.25 0.78
N VAL A 646 25.20 6.14 0.17
CA VAL A 646 24.21 6.15 -0.92
C VAL A 646 22.80 6.58 -0.48
N GLN A 647 22.21 7.53 -1.22
CA GLN A 647 20.80 7.94 -1.07
C GLN A 647 19.81 6.84 -1.48
N SER A 648 20.24 5.99 -2.41
CA SER A 648 19.61 4.74 -2.89
C SER A 648 20.58 4.03 -3.86
N PRO A 649 20.38 2.74 -4.20
CA PRO A 649 21.20 2.04 -5.20
C PRO A 649 20.98 2.50 -6.67
N GLN A 650 20.31 3.63 -6.93
CA GLN A 650 19.80 4.04 -8.25
C GLN A 650 20.84 4.03 -9.38
N GLN A 651 22.11 4.34 -9.12
CA GLN A 651 23.16 4.25 -10.15
C GLN A 651 23.62 2.79 -10.37
N PHE A 652 23.76 2.01 -9.30
CA PHE A 652 24.19 0.62 -9.38
C PHE A 652 23.17 -0.26 -10.11
N LYS A 653 21.87 -0.13 -9.79
CA LYS A 653 20.85 -0.99 -10.40
C LYS A 653 20.70 -0.80 -11.91
N GLN A 654 20.86 0.42 -12.41
CA GLN A 654 20.94 0.69 -13.86
C GLN A 654 22.18 0.02 -14.49
N MET A 655 23.34 0.06 -13.82
CA MET A 655 24.53 -0.67 -14.26
C MET A 655 24.39 -2.19 -14.17
N LEU A 656 23.56 -2.74 -13.27
CA LEU A 656 23.23 -4.16 -13.23
C LEU A 656 22.29 -4.59 -14.39
N MET A 657 21.45 -3.68 -14.90
CA MET A 657 20.67 -3.92 -16.12
C MET A 657 21.58 -3.94 -17.35
N ALA A 658 22.51 -2.96 -17.47
CA ALA A 658 23.58 -3.00 -18.49
C ALA A 658 24.50 -4.23 -18.34
N GLY A 659 24.70 -4.71 -17.11
CA GLY A 659 25.41 -5.95 -16.78
C GLY A 659 24.62 -7.24 -16.99
N ALA A 660 23.44 -7.18 -17.64
CA ALA A 660 22.59 -8.32 -17.99
C ALA A 660 22.11 -9.20 -16.81
N ILE A 661 21.88 -8.60 -15.63
CA ILE A 661 21.21 -9.29 -14.50
C ILE A 661 19.71 -9.56 -14.77
N ASP A 662 19.10 -8.83 -15.72
CA ASP A 662 17.66 -8.83 -16.09
C ASP A 662 16.69 -8.42 -14.96
N ARG A 663 16.80 -9.04 -13.77
CA ARG A 663 15.87 -8.92 -12.64
C ARG A 663 16.64 -8.75 -11.33
N TYR A 664 16.83 -7.50 -10.92
CA TYR A 664 17.51 -7.14 -9.69
C TYR A 664 16.52 -6.76 -8.59
N PHE A 665 16.82 -7.16 -7.35
CA PHE A 665 16.29 -6.47 -6.17
C PHE A 665 17.31 -6.43 -5.03
N GLN A 666 17.02 -5.62 -4.01
CA GLN A 666 17.78 -5.56 -2.77
C GLN A 666 16.92 -5.02 -1.61
N VAL A 667 17.06 -5.58 -0.41
CA VAL A 667 16.55 -4.95 0.83
C VAL A 667 17.59 -3.94 1.34
N ALA A 668 17.79 -2.86 0.56
CA ALA A 668 18.87 -1.91 0.73
C ALA A 668 18.71 -0.98 1.95
N ARG A 669 19.83 -0.57 2.55
CA ARG A 669 19.91 0.54 3.52
C ARG A 669 20.31 1.81 2.79
N CYS A 670 19.50 2.85 2.92
CA CYS A 670 19.63 4.13 2.24
C CYS A 670 19.85 5.25 3.27
N TYR A 671 20.59 6.30 2.88
CA TYR A 671 21.08 7.33 3.79
C TYR A 671 20.80 8.74 3.24
N ARG A 672 20.22 9.62 4.06
CA ARG A 672 19.95 11.02 3.70
C ARG A 672 20.19 11.92 4.91
N ASP A 673 21.03 12.93 4.76
CA ASP A 673 21.37 13.89 5.80
C ASP A 673 20.30 15.00 5.87
N GLU A 674 19.10 14.59 6.29
CA GLU A 674 17.91 15.44 6.35
C GLU A 674 17.32 15.46 7.77
N ALA A 675 16.67 16.57 8.13
CA ALA A 675 15.96 16.69 9.40
C ALA A 675 14.91 15.57 9.58
N THR A 676 14.99 14.83 10.69
CA THR A 676 14.14 13.65 10.92
C THR A 676 12.70 14.04 11.22
N ARG A 677 11.76 13.12 10.96
CA ARG A 677 10.31 13.32 11.14
C ARG A 677 9.68 12.01 11.63
N PRO A 678 8.41 11.99 12.09
CA PRO A 678 7.72 10.75 12.45
C PRO A 678 7.67 9.70 11.32
N ASP A 679 7.84 10.12 10.06
CA ASP A 679 7.92 9.29 8.85
C ASP A 679 9.32 9.23 8.20
N ARG A 680 10.34 9.89 8.76
CA ARG A 680 11.67 10.05 8.15
C ARG A 680 12.81 9.83 9.15
N GLN A 681 13.78 9.01 8.76
CA GLN A 681 15.01 8.73 9.50
C GLN A 681 16.23 9.00 8.60
N PRO A 682 17.40 9.35 9.18
CA PRO A 682 18.60 9.64 8.39
C PRO A 682 19.18 8.38 7.73
N GLU A 683 18.87 7.21 8.29
CA GLU A 683 19.07 5.90 7.69
C GLU A 683 17.71 5.17 7.63
N PHE A 684 17.37 4.57 6.50
CA PHE A 684 16.08 3.91 6.27
C PHE A 684 16.20 2.75 5.28
N THR A 685 15.25 1.83 5.29
CA THR A 685 15.30 0.59 4.48
C THR A 685 14.33 0.67 3.30
N GLN A 686 14.82 0.33 2.12
CA GLN A 686 14.00 0.18 0.91
C GLN A 686 13.97 -1.28 0.44
N LEU A 687 12.85 -1.69 -0.18
CA LEU A 687 12.86 -2.79 -1.14
C LEU A 687 13.07 -2.14 -2.51
N ASP A 688 14.30 -2.16 -2.99
CA ASP A 688 14.72 -1.57 -4.25
C ASP A 688 14.69 -2.63 -5.35
N ILE A 689 14.04 -2.34 -6.49
CA ILE A 689 13.75 -3.28 -7.58
C ILE A 689 14.07 -2.60 -8.92
N GLU A 690 14.63 -3.35 -9.87
CA GLU A 690 14.88 -2.93 -11.26
C GLU A 690 14.77 -4.13 -12.23
N LEU A 691 14.17 -3.92 -13.40
CA LEU A 691 14.01 -4.92 -14.45
C LEU A 691 14.42 -4.38 -15.82
N SER A 692 14.96 -5.25 -16.66
CA SER A 692 15.16 -5.02 -18.09
C SER A 692 13.91 -5.40 -18.91
N PHE A 693 13.80 -4.84 -20.11
CA PHE A 693 12.76 -5.14 -21.12
C PHE A 693 11.31 -5.03 -20.61
N THR A 694 11.06 -4.09 -19.70
CA THR A 694 9.80 -3.95 -18.95
C THR A 694 9.06 -2.66 -19.29
N SER A 695 7.73 -2.64 -19.16
CA SER A 695 6.92 -1.41 -19.20
C SER A 695 6.56 -0.90 -17.80
N ARG A 696 6.03 0.33 -17.72
CA ARG A 696 5.47 0.89 -16.48
C ARG A 696 4.42 -0.03 -15.87
N ASP A 697 3.53 -0.56 -16.70
CA ASP A 697 2.37 -1.32 -16.23
C ASP A 697 2.77 -2.70 -15.68
N ASP A 698 3.82 -3.32 -16.22
CA ASP A 698 4.39 -4.57 -15.71
C ASP A 698 4.99 -4.38 -14.30
N ILE A 699 5.70 -3.27 -14.07
CA ILE A 699 6.27 -2.93 -12.76
C ILE A 699 5.16 -2.64 -11.74
N MET A 700 4.09 -1.96 -12.16
CA MET A 700 2.92 -1.74 -11.30
C MET A 700 2.25 -3.07 -10.92
N GLN A 701 2.06 -4.00 -11.88
CA GLN A 701 1.52 -5.34 -11.62
C GLN A 701 2.43 -6.18 -10.72
N LEU A 702 3.74 -6.18 -10.98
CA LEU A 702 4.76 -6.85 -10.15
C LEU A 702 4.63 -6.47 -8.67
N ILE A 703 4.48 -5.17 -8.39
CA ILE A 703 4.37 -4.66 -7.02
C ILE A 703 3.00 -4.98 -6.40
N GLU A 704 1.92 -4.89 -7.17
CA GLU A 704 0.60 -5.34 -6.75
C GLU A 704 0.59 -6.82 -6.34
N GLU A 705 1.21 -7.70 -7.13
CA GLU A 705 1.29 -9.12 -6.84
C GLU A 705 2.26 -9.45 -5.71
N THR A 706 3.42 -8.77 -5.65
CA THR A 706 4.39 -8.89 -4.55
C THR A 706 3.74 -8.53 -3.21
N LEU A 707 3.07 -7.38 -3.15
CA LEU A 707 2.34 -6.95 -1.96
C LEU A 707 1.17 -7.87 -1.61
N ARG A 708 0.48 -8.44 -2.62
CA ARG A 708 -0.60 -9.41 -2.39
C ARG A 708 -0.10 -10.74 -1.83
N TYR A 709 1.08 -11.21 -2.25
CA TYR A 709 1.72 -12.41 -1.71
C TYR A 709 2.29 -12.17 -0.30
N SER A 710 2.93 -11.03 -0.08
CA SER A 710 3.54 -10.68 1.22
C SER A 710 2.57 -10.11 2.26
N TRP A 711 1.28 -10.00 1.96
CA TRP A 711 0.31 -9.39 2.88
C TRP A 711 0.04 -10.29 4.10
N PRO A 712 0.09 -9.77 5.34
CA PRO A 712 -0.20 -10.57 6.52
C PRO A 712 -1.62 -11.13 6.49
N LYS A 713 -1.75 -12.46 6.68
CA LYS A 713 -3.02 -13.21 6.59
C LYS A 713 -4.07 -12.76 7.63
N GLU A 714 -3.65 -12.04 8.67
CA GLU A 714 -4.50 -11.47 9.73
C GLU A 714 -5.22 -10.16 9.36
N TYR A 715 -4.82 -9.48 8.27
CA TYR A 715 -5.45 -8.23 7.83
C TYR A 715 -6.39 -8.45 6.63
N THR A 716 -7.28 -7.47 6.41
CA THR A 716 -8.13 -7.42 5.22
C THR A 716 -7.27 -7.58 3.96
N LYS A 717 -7.61 -8.58 3.13
CA LYS A 717 -6.94 -8.84 1.86
C LYS A 717 -6.96 -7.59 0.97
N ILE A 718 -5.82 -7.24 0.38
CA ILE A 718 -5.76 -6.18 -0.63
C ILE A 718 -6.55 -6.61 -1.88
N GLN A 719 -7.22 -5.66 -2.52
CA GLN A 719 -7.83 -5.85 -3.82
C GLN A 719 -6.86 -5.34 -4.90
N THR A 720 -6.53 -6.18 -5.87
CA THR A 720 -5.71 -5.87 -7.06
C THR A 720 -6.58 -5.99 -8.33
N PRO A 721 -6.38 -5.17 -9.36
CA PRO A 721 -5.37 -4.10 -9.45
C PRO A 721 -5.70 -2.91 -8.55
N PHE A 722 -4.69 -2.11 -8.21
CA PHE A 722 -4.90 -0.89 -7.43
C PHE A 722 -5.51 0.20 -8.31
N LYS A 723 -6.21 1.16 -7.69
CA LYS A 723 -6.74 2.30 -8.43
C LYS A 723 -5.59 3.10 -9.03
N ARG A 724 -5.71 3.51 -10.29
CA ARG A 724 -4.79 4.45 -10.96
C ARG A 724 -5.42 5.85 -11.03
N MET A 725 -4.59 6.89 -11.06
CA MET A 725 -4.97 8.30 -11.12
C MET A 725 -3.80 9.11 -11.68
N THR A 726 -4.02 10.09 -12.55
CA THR A 726 -2.90 10.94 -13.00
C THR A 726 -2.50 11.95 -11.91
N TYR A 727 -1.27 12.46 -11.96
CA TYR A 727 -0.82 13.57 -11.10
C TYR A 727 -1.78 14.75 -11.17
N ASN A 728 -2.20 15.13 -12.38
CA ASN A 728 -3.16 16.21 -12.60
C ASN A 728 -4.53 15.91 -11.95
N GLU A 729 -5.05 14.69 -12.05
CA GLU A 729 -6.26 14.30 -11.32
C GLU A 729 -6.09 14.35 -9.80
N ALA A 730 -4.93 13.95 -9.28
CA ALA A 730 -4.64 13.95 -7.85
C ALA A 730 -4.59 15.38 -7.29
N MET A 731 -3.92 16.29 -8.00
CA MET A 731 -3.85 17.70 -7.66
C MET A 731 -5.22 18.41 -7.77
N GLU A 732 -5.96 18.21 -8.86
CA GLU A 732 -7.29 18.81 -9.06
C GLU A 732 -8.35 18.31 -8.05
N LYS A 733 -8.30 17.03 -7.65
CA LYS A 733 -9.34 16.39 -6.79
C LYS A 733 -8.98 16.33 -5.32
N PHE A 734 -7.69 16.36 -4.96
CA PHE A 734 -7.20 16.15 -3.59
C PHE A 734 -6.16 17.17 -3.13
N GLY A 735 -5.60 18.00 -4.03
CA GLY A 735 -4.59 18.98 -3.69
C GLY A 735 -3.22 18.39 -3.34
N THR A 736 -2.97 17.12 -3.69
CA THR A 736 -1.71 16.42 -3.43
C THR A 736 -1.53 15.19 -4.32
N ASP A 737 -0.28 15.00 -4.72
CA ASP A 737 0.40 13.80 -5.21
C ASP A 737 0.27 12.54 -4.33
N LYS A 738 -0.10 12.66 -3.05
CA LYS A 738 -0.29 11.53 -2.11
C LYS A 738 -1.68 11.57 -1.46
N PRO A 739 -2.76 11.37 -2.23
CA PRO A 739 -4.12 11.55 -1.74
C PRO A 739 -4.58 10.45 -0.77
N ASP A 740 -5.04 10.83 0.43
CA ASP A 740 -5.80 9.90 1.27
C ASP A 740 -7.20 9.69 0.69
N THR A 741 -7.41 8.55 0.05
CA THR A 741 -8.67 8.19 -0.62
C THR A 741 -9.70 7.52 0.32
N ARG A 742 -9.39 7.36 1.61
CA ARG A 742 -10.28 6.69 2.60
C ARG A 742 -11.54 7.45 2.97
N PHE A 743 -11.64 8.74 2.65
CA PHE A 743 -12.77 9.61 3.01
C PHE A 743 -13.17 10.59 1.91
N SER A 744 -14.47 10.86 1.80
CA SER A 744 -15.05 11.80 0.85
C SER A 744 -14.93 13.24 1.34
N LEU A 745 -14.07 14.03 0.70
CA LEU A 745 -14.03 15.50 0.77
C LEU A 745 -13.15 15.99 -0.39
N ALA A 746 -13.59 15.83 -1.63
CA ALA A 746 -12.79 16.20 -2.80
C ALA A 746 -12.78 17.73 -3.01
N LEU A 747 -11.68 18.25 -3.57
CA LEU A 747 -11.61 19.62 -4.05
C LEU A 747 -12.59 19.79 -5.21
N THR A 748 -13.33 20.89 -5.19
CA THR A 748 -14.23 21.31 -6.25
C THR A 748 -13.59 22.49 -6.96
N ASN A 749 -13.13 22.32 -8.20
CA ASN A 749 -12.61 23.42 -9.01
C ASN A 749 -13.77 24.39 -9.37
N VAL A 750 -13.60 25.67 -9.03
CA VAL A 750 -14.56 26.76 -9.25
C VAL A 750 -13.98 27.90 -10.10
N THR A 751 -12.78 27.72 -10.65
CA THR A 751 -11.96 28.73 -11.36
C THR A 751 -12.75 29.50 -12.43
N GLU A 752 -13.48 28.82 -13.31
CA GLU A 752 -14.24 29.46 -14.40
C GLU A 752 -15.41 30.35 -13.93
N ILE A 753 -15.82 30.25 -12.66
CA ILE A 753 -16.80 31.16 -12.05
C ILE A 753 -16.05 32.40 -11.52
N ILE A 754 -14.93 32.18 -10.83
CA ILE A 754 -14.13 33.25 -10.23
C ILE A 754 -13.44 34.12 -11.29
N LYS A 755 -13.09 33.56 -12.45
CA LYS A 755 -12.59 34.31 -13.63
C LYS A 755 -13.52 35.42 -14.13
N LYS A 756 -14.80 35.44 -13.72
CA LYS A 756 -15.75 36.52 -14.04
C LYS A 756 -15.59 37.73 -13.12
N ASN A 757 -14.72 37.67 -12.12
CA ASN A 757 -14.28 38.78 -11.30
C ASN A 757 -12.87 39.20 -11.76
N GLU A 758 -12.81 40.30 -12.51
CA GLU A 758 -11.60 40.83 -13.16
C GLU A 758 -10.45 41.07 -12.15
N THR A 759 -10.77 41.53 -10.93
CA THR A 759 -9.81 41.79 -9.84
C THR A 759 -9.01 40.56 -9.41
N PHE A 760 -9.53 39.34 -9.59
CA PHE A 760 -8.77 38.11 -9.35
C PHE A 760 -7.99 37.64 -10.58
N VAL A 761 -8.44 37.97 -11.79
CA VAL A 761 -7.74 37.64 -13.05
C VAL A 761 -6.48 38.50 -13.21
N GLU A 762 -6.53 39.78 -12.85
CA GLU A 762 -5.38 40.68 -12.90
C GLU A 762 -4.32 40.41 -11.82
N LYS A 763 -4.67 39.68 -10.75
CA LYS A 763 -3.81 39.49 -9.56
C LYS A 763 -2.85 38.28 -9.67
N PHE A 764 -3.20 37.24 -10.43
CA PHE A 764 -2.49 35.96 -10.42
C PHE A 764 -2.12 35.48 -11.83
N LYS A 765 -0.96 34.83 -11.98
CA LYS A 765 -0.45 34.38 -13.30
C LYS A 765 -1.16 33.12 -13.78
N ASP A 766 -1.32 32.12 -12.91
CA ASP A 766 -2.16 30.94 -13.13
C ASP A 766 -3.26 30.92 -12.07
N LEU A 767 -4.30 31.72 -12.28
CA LEU A 767 -5.45 31.80 -11.38
C LEU A 767 -6.13 30.43 -11.26
N GLY A 768 -6.02 29.81 -10.07
CA GLY A 768 -6.85 28.70 -9.64
C GLY A 768 -7.77 29.11 -8.49
N ALA A 769 -9.02 28.65 -8.53
CA ALA A 769 -9.94 28.76 -7.42
C ALA A 769 -10.63 27.43 -7.13
N TYR A 770 -10.63 27.03 -5.87
CA TYR A 770 -11.07 25.71 -5.42
C TYR A 770 -11.89 25.81 -4.14
N ALA A 771 -12.82 24.88 -3.96
CA ALA A 771 -13.71 24.82 -2.81
C ALA A 771 -13.71 23.44 -2.14
N LEU A 772 -13.78 23.43 -0.80
CA LEU A 772 -14.24 22.29 0.00
C LEU A 772 -15.62 22.66 0.58
N ILE A 773 -16.63 21.85 0.29
CA ILE A 773 -18.02 22.10 0.71
C ILE A 773 -18.45 21.00 1.67
N VAL A 774 -18.58 21.34 2.96
CA VAL A 774 -19.00 20.42 4.02
C VAL A 774 -20.45 20.71 4.39
N ARG A 775 -21.34 19.74 4.18
CA ARG A 775 -22.79 19.97 4.21
C ARG A 775 -23.38 20.03 5.62
N GLY A 776 -24.19 21.05 5.89
CA GLY A 776 -25.08 21.20 7.05
C GLY A 776 -24.58 20.63 8.38
N ASN A 777 -25.16 19.48 8.78
CA ASN A 777 -24.87 18.78 10.03
C ASN A 777 -23.45 18.18 10.10
N GLY A 778 -22.81 17.91 8.96
CA GLY A 778 -21.40 17.51 8.88
C GLY A 778 -20.42 18.67 9.08
N GLY A 779 -20.87 19.92 8.87
CA GLY A 779 -20.08 21.14 9.06
C GLY A 779 -19.88 21.47 10.53
N PHE A 780 -19.11 20.65 11.26
CA PHE A 780 -18.73 20.94 12.64
C PHE A 780 -17.65 22.04 12.68
N TRP A 781 -17.86 23.03 13.55
CA TRP A 781 -17.07 24.25 13.59
C TRP A 781 -17.11 24.83 15.01
N ASN A 782 -15.96 25.11 15.62
CA ASN A 782 -15.85 25.67 16.96
C ASN A 782 -14.86 26.85 16.98
N GLY A 783 -14.73 27.52 18.13
CA GLY A 783 -13.84 28.69 18.27
C GLY A 783 -12.36 28.42 18.01
N THR A 784 -11.89 27.19 18.26
CA THR A 784 -10.50 26.77 18.05
C THR A 784 -10.22 26.53 16.57
N ALA A 785 -11.03 25.69 15.91
CA ALA A 785 -10.98 25.46 14.47
C ALA A 785 -11.10 26.78 13.70
N ARG A 786 -12.01 27.68 14.12
CA ARG A 786 -12.13 29.00 13.53
C ARG A 786 -10.82 29.76 13.54
N LYS A 787 -10.16 29.89 14.71
CA LYS A 787 -8.88 30.59 14.82
C LYS A 787 -7.80 29.95 13.95
N HIS A 788 -7.71 28.61 13.97
CA HIS A 788 -6.73 27.82 13.20
C HIS A 788 -6.84 28.04 11.69
N TYR A 789 -8.03 27.89 11.12
CA TYR A 789 -8.25 28.12 9.69
C TYR A 789 -8.23 29.62 9.31
N GLU A 790 -8.59 30.53 10.23
CA GLU A 790 -8.38 31.98 10.04
C GLU A 790 -6.89 32.39 10.14
N SER A 791 -5.99 31.61 10.79
CA SER A 791 -4.55 31.86 10.73
C SER A 791 -3.91 31.40 9.43
N LEU A 792 -4.35 30.28 8.84
CA LEU A 792 -3.82 29.80 7.55
C LEU A 792 -4.01 30.80 6.40
N SER A 793 -5.01 31.70 6.48
CA SER A 793 -5.20 32.75 5.48
C SER A 793 -4.15 33.87 5.53
N LYS A 794 -3.28 33.91 6.56
CA LYS A 794 -2.16 34.85 6.68
C LYS A 794 -0.85 34.31 6.08
N GLU A 795 -0.69 32.99 6.09
CA GLU A 795 0.45 32.28 5.49
C GLU A 795 0.29 32.14 3.97
N PHE A 796 -0.93 32.31 3.45
CA PHE A 796 -1.27 32.21 2.04
C PHE A 796 -1.34 33.59 1.37
N SER A 797 -0.53 33.82 0.34
CA SER A 797 -0.50 35.06 -0.46
C SER A 797 -1.76 35.32 -1.30
N GLY A 798 -2.57 34.27 -1.51
CA GLY A 798 -3.83 34.32 -2.23
C GLY A 798 -4.97 34.95 -1.42
N THR A 799 -6.11 34.28 -1.41
CA THR A 799 -7.30 34.65 -0.62
C THR A 799 -7.99 33.37 -0.18
N LEU A 800 -7.85 33.03 1.10
CA LEU A 800 -8.53 31.90 1.73
C LEU A 800 -9.73 32.42 2.54
N PHE A 801 -10.94 32.15 2.05
CA PHE A 801 -12.19 32.39 2.77
C PHE A 801 -12.66 31.09 3.42
N VAL A 802 -12.79 31.06 4.74
CA VAL A 802 -13.37 29.92 5.46
C VAL A 802 -14.53 30.37 6.32
N ARG A 803 -15.71 29.79 6.10
CA ARG A 803 -16.90 30.15 6.89
C ARG A 803 -17.99 29.07 6.88
N LYS A 804 -18.55 28.82 8.07
CA LYS A 804 -19.89 28.24 8.21
C LYS A 804 -20.93 29.35 8.05
N PHE A 805 -21.87 29.16 7.14
CA PHE A 805 -22.97 30.10 6.92
C PHE A 805 -24.12 29.81 7.88
N LEU A 806 -24.73 30.85 8.46
CA LEU A 806 -25.77 30.68 9.48
C LEU A 806 -27.19 30.98 8.99
N GLN A 807 -27.33 31.79 7.94
CA GLN A 807 -28.60 32.16 7.29
C GLN A 807 -28.35 32.47 5.80
N TYR A 808 -29.37 32.33 4.95
CA TYR A 808 -29.26 32.48 3.49
C TYR A 808 -28.84 33.91 3.07
N LYS A 809 -29.30 34.91 3.83
CA LYS A 809 -28.84 36.29 3.66
C LYS A 809 -27.36 36.46 4.02
N ASP A 810 -26.90 35.82 5.11
CA ASP A 810 -25.48 35.84 5.52
C ASP A 810 -24.57 35.16 4.48
N LEU A 811 -25.06 34.09 3.82
CA LEU A 811 -24.40 33.44 2.69
C LEU A 811 -24.26 34.40 1.49
N LYS A 812 -25.37 34.97 0.99
CA LYS A 812 -25.32 35.82 -0.21
C LYS A 812 -24.56 37.14 0.04
N ASP A 813 -24.82 37.83 1.15
CA ASP A 813 -24.19 39.11 1.45
C ASP A 813 -22.67 38.96 1.59
N ARG A 814 -22.18 37.87 2.21
CA ARG A 814 -20.73 37.64 2.41
C ARG A 814 -20.00 37.21 1.15
N LEU A 815 -20.59 36.33 0.34
CA LEU A 815 -19.98 35.96 -0.94
C LEU A 815 -19.99 37.16 -1.92
N THR A 816 -21.05 37.98 -1.91
CA THR A 816 -21.12 39.22 -2.71
C THR A 816 -19.98 40.18 -2.35
N ASN A 817 -19.71 40.38 -1.05
CA ASN A 817 -18.62 41.23 -0.55
C ASN A 817 -17.21 40.71 -0.88
N LEU A 818 -17.07 39.44 -1.30
CA LEU A 818 -15.80 38.83 -1.68
C LEU A 818 -15.63 38.73 -3.20
N LEU A 819 -16.71 38.45 -3.93
CA LEU A 819 -16.66 37.95 -5.31
C LEU A 819 -17.43 38.80 -6.34
N THR A 820 -18.19 39.82 -5.93
CA THR A 820 -19.34 40.43 -6.65
C THR A 820 -20.61 39.58 -6.64
N ALA A 821 -21.76 40.22 -6.92
CA ALA A 821 -23.09 39.63 -6.73
C ALA A 821 -23.42 38.51 -7.72
N ASP A 822 -22.94 38.61 -8.96
CA ASP A 822 -23.25 37.63 -10.02
C ASP A 822 -22.43 36.35 -9.82
N VAL A 823 -21.12 36.48 -9.60
CA VAL A 823 -20.20 35.39 -9.25
C VAL A 823 -20.66 34.67 -7.97
N ALA A 824 -21.08 35.43 -6.94
CA ALA A 824 -21.64 34.86 -5.72
C ALA A 824 -22.95 34.08 -5.99
N SER A 825 -23.86 34.62 -6.81
CA SER A 825 -25.14 33.97 -7.12
C SER A 825 -24.95 32.71 -7.97
N GLU A 826 -24.02 32.71 -8.93
CA GLU A 826 -23.65 31.54 -9.73
C GLU A 826 -23.00 30.46 -8.87
N LEU A 827 -22.08 30.82 -7.96
CA LEU A 827 -21.43 29.89 -7.05
C LEU A 827 -22.46 29.20 -6.12
N ILE A 828 -23.40 29.95 -5.56
CA ILE A 828 -24.49 29.42 -4.72
C ILE A 828 -25.39 28.48 -5.53
N THR A 829 -25.80 28.88 -6.73
CA THR A 829 -26.75 28.10 -7.56
C THR A 829 -26.11 26.84 -8.12
N LYS A 830 -24.89 26.92 -8.65
CA LYS A 830 -24.21 25.79 -9.31
C LYS A 830 -23.84 24.66 -8.34
N TYR A 831 -23.52 25.01 -7.10
CA TYR A 831 -23.15 24.04 -6.07
C TYR A 831 -24.21 23.82 -4.99
N ASP A 832 -25.43 24.34 -5.17
CA ASP A 832 -26.58 24.10 -4.28
C ASP A 832 -26.23 24.39 -2.80
N LEU A 833 -25.67 25.57 -2.51
CA LEU A 833 -25.21 25.94 -1.17
C LEU A 833 -26.40 26.28 -0.25
N GLU A 834 -26.69 25.42 0.73
CA GLU A 834 -27.76 25.62 1.73
C GLU A 834 -27.23 26.37 2.98
N GLU A 835 -28.14 26.80 3.86
CA GLU A 835 -27.77 27.30 5.20
C GLU A 835 -27.08 26.20 6.03
N ASN A 836 -26.19 26.57 6.95
CA ASN A 836 -25.37 25.67 7.77
C ASN A 836 -24.29 24.87 7.04
N ASP A 837 -24.14 25.03 5.73
CA ASP A 837 -22.95 24.57 5.02
C ASP A 837 -21.69 25.32 5.50
N LEU A 838 -20.56 24.61 5.51
CA LEU A 838 -19.22 25.14 5.75
C LEU A 838 -18.43 25.10 4.45
N LEU A 839 -18.06 26.28 3.98
CA LEU A 839 -17.25 26.48 2.78
C LEU A 839 -15.83 26.88 3.19
N PHE A 840 -14.85 26.14 2.65
CA PHE A 840 -13.48 26.62 2.48
C PHE A 840 -13.34 26.97 1.00
N LEU A 841 -12.95 28.20 0.67
CA LEU A 841 -12.74 28.69 -0.69
C LEU A 841 -11.34 29.30 -0.76
N GLY A 842 -10.46 28.68 -1.54
CA GLY A 842 -9.13 29.21 -1.85
C GLY A 842 -9.13 29.81 -3.25
N ILE A 843 -8.50 30.99 -3.40
CA ILE A 843 -8.30 31.70 -4.67
C ILE A 843 -6.86 32.20 -4.70
N GLY A 844 -6.09 31.89 -5.74
CA GLY A 844 -4.69 32.31 -5.86
C GLY A 844 -3.99 31.66 -7.05
N GLU A 845 -2.65 31.58 -6.99
CA GLU A 845 -1.91 30.72 -7.91
C GLU A 845 -2.35 29.26 -7.75
N LYS A 846 -2.57 28.57 -8.87
CA LYS A 846 -3.28 27.29 -8.94
C LYS A 846 -2.70 26.22 -8.01
N VAL A 847 -1.40 25.96 -8.13
CA VAL A 847 -0.70 24.88 -7.42
C VAL A 847 -0.70 25.12 -5.90
N GLU A 848 -0.46 26.35 -5.45
CA GLU A 848 -0.48 26.69 -4.01
C GLU A 848 -1.91 26.66 -3.44
N THR A 849 -2.90 27.06 -4.23
CA THR A 849 -4.32 26.94 -3.84
C THR A 849 -4.75 25.48 -3.69
N GLN A 850 -4.30 24.60 -4.59
CA GLN A 850 -4.49 23.15 -4.51
C GLN A 850 -3.81 22.57 -3.25
N LYS A 851 -2.51 22.81 -3.06
CA LYS A 851 -1.74 22.37 -1.88
C LYS A 851 -2.39 22.77 -0.56
N LEU A 852 -2.82 24.03 -0.45
CA LEU A 852 -3.46 24.58 0.75
C LEU A 852 -4.77 23.84 1.09
N LEU A 853 -5.67 23.65 0.11
CA LEU A 853 -6.91 22.93 0.35
C LEU A 853 -6.70 21.41 0.52
N GLY A 854 -5.67 20.83 -0.09
CA GLY A 854 -5.27 19.44 0.19
C GLY A 854 -4.83 19.24 1.65
N LYS A 855 -4.03 20.17 2.18
CA LYS A 855 -3.66 20.21 3.61
C LYS A 855 -4.90 20.37 4.50
N ILE A 856 -5.73 21.38 4.23
CA ILE A 856 -6.96 21.68 5.00
C ILE A 856 -7.96 20.50 4.95
N ARG A 857 -8.09 19.80 3.83
CA ARG A 857 -8.94 18.61 3.67
C ARG A 857 -8.58 17.52 4.68
N VAL A 858 -7.30 17.20 4.83
CA VAL A 858 -6.82 16.14 5.73
C VAL A 858 -6.87 16.61 7.19
N ASP A 859 -6.44 17.84 7.45
CA ASP A 859 -6.47 18.48 8.76
C ASP A 859 -7.90 18.55 9.33
N TYR A 860 -8.87 19.00 8.52
CA TYR A 860 -10.28 19.06 8.92
C TYR A 860 -10.89 17.67 9.15
N HIS A 861 -10.50 16.65 8.37
CA HIS A 861 -10.93 15.28 8.62
C HIS A 861 -10.40 14.73 9.95
N ASN A 862 -9.14 15.04 10.29
CA ASN A 862 -8.56 14.69 11.59
C ASN A 862 -9.26 15.41 12.75
N PHE A 863 -9.52 16.72 12.61
CA PHE A 863 -10.32 17.50 13.57
C PHE A 863 -11.72 16.91 13.81
N LEU A 864 -12.39 16.42 12.75
CA LEU A 864 -13.66 15.70 12.88
C LEU A 864 -13.51 14.37 13.64
N ILE A 865 -12.42 13.63 13.46
CA ILE A 865 -12.14 12.39 14.23
C ILE A 865 -11.91 12.71 15.70
N GLU A 866 -11.03 13.67 16.01
CA GLU A 866 -10.68 14.06 17.38
C GLU A 866 -11.90 14.58 18.17
N ASN A 867 -12.86 15.23 17.49
CA ASN A 867 -14.11 15.72 18.08
C ASN A 867 -15.28 14.70 17.99
N GLY A 868 -15.01 13.43 17.68
CA GLY A 868 -16.01 12.35 17.65
C GLY A 868 -17.08 12.48 16.55
N ARG A 869 -16.86 13.35 15.55
CA ARG A 869 -17.77 13.61 14.41
C ARG A 869 -17.51 12.68 13.23
N ALA A 870 -16.29 12.17 13.09
CA ALA A 870 -15.91 11.14 12.13
C ALA A 870 -15.32 9.91 12.84
N ARG A 871 -15.37 8.75 12.20
CA ARG A 871 -14.70 7.54 12.68
C ARG A 871 -13.35 7.38 11.96
N LYS A 872 -12.30 7.09 12.72
CA LYS A 872 -10.97 6.78 12.16
C LYS A 872 -11.05 5.52 11.28
N ASN A 873 -10.72 5.67 9.99
CA ASN A 873 -10.77 4.57 9.03
C ASN A 873 -9.44 3.78 9.03
N TYR A 874 -9.53 2.47 9.21
CA TYR A 874 -8.40 1.53 9.23
C TYR A 874 -8.31 0.65 7.97
N ASP A 875 -9.12 0.93 6.95
CA ASP A 875 -8.94 0.37 5.61
C ASP A 875 -7.55 0.69 5.05
N ASN A 876 -7.04 -0.21 4.22
CA ASN A 876 -5.86 0.02 3.39
C ASN A 876 -6.32 0.31 1.96
N LYS A 877 -6.23 1.58 1.55
CA LYS A 877 -6.54 2.04 0.19
C LYS A 877 -5.24 2.42 -0.51
N PHE A 878 -4.82 1.56 -1.42
CA PHE A 878 -3.73 1.82 -2.35
C PHE A 878 -4.26 2.59 -3.57
N VAL A 879 -3.46 3.53 -4.07
CA VAL A 879 -3.66 4.22 -5.33
C VAL A 879 -2.29 4.48 -5.97
N TRP A 880 -2.17 4.18 -7.25
CA TRP A 880 -1.04 4.61 -8.07
C TRP A 880 -1.30 6.02 -8.58
N ILE A 881 -0.33 6.92 -8.39
CA ILE A 881 -0.26 8.17 -9.12
C ILE A 881 0.71 7.97 -10.29
N ILE A 882 0.32 8.41 -11.48
CA ILE A 882 1.06 8.27 -12.74
C ILE A 882 1.07 9.59 -13.52
N ASP A 883 1.83 9.65 -14.62
CA ASP A 883 1.85 10.80 -15.54
C ASP A 883 2.25 12.12 -14.83
N PHE A 884 3.27 12.04 -13.96
CA PHE A 884 3.88 13.21 -13.34
C PHE A 884 4.60 14.08 -14.38
N PRO A 885 4.67 15.41 -14.20
CA PRO A 885 5.59 16.26 -14.95
C PRO A 885 7.02 15.73 -14.83
N MET A 886 7.80 15.82 -15.91
CA MET A 886 9.21 15.41 -15.93
C MET A 886 10.10 16.42 -15.22
N PHE A 887 9.75 17.70 -15.33
CA PHE A 887 10.49 18.83 -14.76
C PHE A 887 9.55 19.79 -14.01
N GLU A 888 10.07 20.43 -12.97
CA GLU A 888 9.48 21.62 -12.35
C GLU A 888 10.46 22.80 -12.37
N LEU A 889 9.94 24.02 -12.24
CA LEU A 889 10.75 25.23 -12.23
C LEU A 889 11.05 25.62 -10.77
N ASN A 890 12.33 25.64 -10.39
CA ASN A 890 12.75 26.11 -9.07
C ASN A 890 12.47 27.63 -8.95
N PRO A 891 11.64 28.08 -7.99
CA PRO A 891 11.23 29.47 -7.88
C PRO A 891 12.33 30.40 -7.33
N GLU A 892 13.36 29.86 -6.69
CA GLU A 892 14.50 30.63 -6.15
C GLU A 892 15.61 30.80 -7.18
N THR A 893 15.91 29.76 -7.96
CA THR A 893 17.03 29.76 -8.92
C THR A 893 16.61 30.05 -10.36
N GLY A 894 15.33 29.87 -10.71
CA GLY A 894 14.81 30.01 -12.08
C GLY A 894 15.23 28.89 -13.04
N ASN A 895 15.86 27.82 -12.55
CA ASN A 895 16.26 26.67 -13.36
C ASN A 895 15.21 25.56 -13.33
N LEU A 896 15.27 24.64 -14.29
CA LEU A 896 14.48 23.41 -14.27
C LEU A 896 15.16 22.35 -13.40
N GLU A 897 14.36 21.68 -12.58
CA GLU A 897 14.76 20.55 -11.74
C GLU A 897 13.88 19.32 -12.06
N SER A 898 14.38 18.11 -11.80
CA SER A 898 13.66 16.87 -12.09
C SER A 898 12.72 16.48 -10.94
N VAL A 899 11.43 16.28 -11.20
CA VAL A 899 10.42 15.99 -10.15
C VAL A 899 10.73 14.72 -9.34
N HIS A 900 11.26 13.67 -9.99
CA HIS A 900 11.70 12.44 -9.31
C HIS A 900 13.23 12.31 -9.27
N HIS A 901 13.88 12.22 -10.44
CA HIS A 901 15.34 12.14 -10.59
C HIS A 901 15.76 12.34 -12.06
N PRO A 902 17.01 12.75 -12.36
CA PRO A 902 17.48 13.03 -13.74
C PRO A 902 17.51 11.83 -14.71
N PHE A 903 17.29 10.61 -14.22
CA PHE A 903 17.32 9.37 -15.01
C PHE A 903 15.94 8.89 -15.52
N THR A 904 14.87 9.64 -15.28
CA THR A 904 13.50 9.26 -15.65
C THR A 904 13.24 9.49 -17.13
N ALA A 905 12.58 8.54 -17.81
CA ALA A 905 12.18 8.68 -19.20
C ALA A 905 10.97 9.63 -19.39
N PRO A 906 10.94 10.45 -20.46
CA PRO A 906 9.75 11.20 -20.88
C PRO A 906 8.61 10.27 -21.30
N HIS A 907 7.37 10.76 -21.28
CA HIS A 907 6.21 10.00 -21.73
C HIS A 907 6.23 9.84 -23.27
N PRO A 908 5.93 8.64 -23.84
CA PRO A 908 6.05 8.40 -25.28
C PRO A 908 5.24 9.36 -26.16
N ASP A 909 4.00 9.67 -25.78
CA ASP A 909 3.16 10.62 -26.54
C ASP A 909 3.75 12.04 -26.58
N ASP A 910 4.55 12.41 -25.58
CA ASP A 910 5.09 13.76 -25.39
C ASP A 910 6.48 13.91 -26.03
N MET A 911 6.98 12.87 -26.73
CA MET A 911 8.32 12.84 -27.32
C MET A 911 8.53 13.88 -28.43
N GLU A 912 7.51 14.13 -29.27
CA GLU A 912 7.61 15.15 -30.32
C GLU A 912 7.70 16.56 -29.71
N ASP A 913 6.91 16.85 -28.69
CA ASP A 913 7.00 18.12 -27.95
C ASP A 913 8.32 18.21 -27.17
N PHE A 914 8.77 17.15 -26.50
CA PHE A 914 10.03 17.14 -25.73
C PHE A 914 11.26 17.47 -26.61
N ILE A 915 11.30 16.97 -27.84
CA ILE A 915 12.40 17.22 -28.79
C ILE A 915 12.36 18.66 -29.35
N ASN A 916 11.17 19.24 -29.52
CA ASN A 916 10.98 20.56 -30.16
C ASN A 916 10.77 21.72 -29.17
N SER A 917 10.54 21.43 -27.90
CA SER A 917 10.24 22.40 -26.83
C SER A 917 11.34 23.42 -26.60
N LYS A 918 10.93 24.63 -26.19
CA LYS A 918 11.83 25.57 -25.52
C LYS A 918 11.83 25.28 -24.02
N SER A 919 12.77 25.88 -23.30
CA SER A 919 12.92 25.71 -21.84
C SER A 919 11.65 26.06 -21.04
N GLU A 920 10.78 26.94 -21.55
CA GLU A 920 9.52 27.32 -20.89
C GLU A 920 8.41 26.29 -21.10
N ASP A 921 8.46 25.49 -22.17
CA ASP A 921 7.42 24.51 -22.52
C ASP A 921 7.64 23.17 -21.77
N LEU A 922 8.89 22.86 -21.40
CA LEU A 922 9.32 21.58 -20.81
C LEU A 922 8.60 21.18 -19.51
N VAL A 923 8.02 22.12 -18.77
CA VAL A 923 7.22 21.82 -17.56
C VAL A 923 5.91 21.09 -17.85
N ASN A 924 5.47 21.07 -19.11
CA ASN A 924 4.26 20.35 -19.54
C ASN A 924 4.55 18.89 -19.94
N ILE A 925 5.82 18.54 -20.19
CA ILE A 925 6.22 17.19 -20.61
C ILE A 925 6.00 16.22 -19.46
N ARG A 926 5.17 15.20 -19.67
CA ARG A 926 4.94 14.13 -18.71
C ARG A 926 6.12 13.16 -18.72
N SER A 927 6.22 12.39 -17.65
CA SER A 927 7.22 11.34 -17.45
C SER A 927 6.59 9.96 -17.35
N GLN A 928 7.41 8.93 -17.54
CA GLN A 928 7.08 7.55 -17.16
C GLN A 928 7.35 7.26 -15.68
N ALA A 929 7.22 8.26 -14.79
CA ALA A 929 7.26 8.08 -13.34
C ALA A 929 5.89 7.63 -12.78
N TYR A 930 5.94 6.98 -11.61
CA TYR A 930 4.77 6.44 -10.92
C TYR A 930 5.07 6.21 -9.44
N ASP A 931 4.14 6.62 -8.58
CA ASP A 931 4.25 6.50 -7.12
C ASP A 931 3.09 5.68 -6.55
N LEU A 932 3.41 4.76 -5.63
CA LEU A 932 2.44 3.97 -4.90
C LEU A 932 2.08 4.69 -3.60
N VAL A 933 0.82 5.12 -3.48
CA VAL A 933 0.30 5.81 -2.31
C VAL A 933 -0.64 4.88 -1.55
N LEU A 934 -0.41 4.73 -0.25
CA LEU A 934 -1.27 4.01 0.69
C LEU A 934 -1.78 5.01 1.73
N ASN A 935 -3.10 5.15 1.86
CA ASN A 935 -3.73 5.88 2.97
C ASN A 935 -3.25 7.36 3.14
N GLY A 936 -2.87 8.02 2.05
CA GLY A 936 -2.32 9.39 2.06
C GLY A 936 -0.83 9.48 2.35
N GLN A 937 -0.09 8.37 2.18
CA GLN A 937 1.36 8.27 2.33
C GLN A 937 1.95 7.56 1.11
N GLU A 938 2.92 8.19 0.46
CA GLU A 938 3.76 7.58 -0.56
C GLU A 938 4.55 6.42 0.08
N VAL A 939 4.30 5.17 -0.29
CA VAL A 939 4.98 3.97 0.23
C VAL A 939 5.98 3.38 -0.76
N GLY A 940 6.05 3.91 -1.98
CA GLY A 940 7.14 3.66 -2.92
C GLY A 940 7.02 4.51 -4.17
N GLY A 941 8.12 4.67 -4.90
CA GLY A 941 8.19 5.50 -6.10
C GLY A 941 9.19 4.95 -7.12
N GLY A 942 8.93 5.20 -8.41
CA GLY A 942 9.66 4.58 -9.51
C GLY A 942 9.47 5.26 -10.85
N SER A 943 10.23 4.82 -11.85
CA SER A 943 10.09 5.25 -13.24
C SER A 943 10.70 4.25 -14.22
N ILE A 944 10.32 4.36 -15.50
CA ILE A 944 11.14 3.84 -16.60
C ILE A 944 12.35 4.76 -16.78
N ARG A 945 13.51 4.19 -17.10
CA ARG A 945 14.77 4.94 -17.17
C ARG A 945 15.12 5.34 -18.61
N ILE A 946 15.88 6.43 -18.72
CA ILE A 946 16.59 6.75 -19.96
C ILE A 946 17.74 5.73 -20.11
N HIS A 947 17.60 4.84 -21.08
CA HIS A 947 18.64 3.86 -21.44
C HIS A 947 19.56 4.35 -22.55
N ASP A 948 19.15 5.38 -23.31
CA ASP A 948 19.94 6.00 -24.36
C ASP A 948 20.93 7.05 -23.81
N ARG A 949 22.19 6.96 -24.22
CA ARG A 949 23.28 7.80 -23.73
C ARG A 949 23.13 9.26 -24.17
N ASP A 950 22.67 9.53 -25.39
CA ASP A 950 22.58 10.88 -25.93
C ASP A 950 21.38 11.65 -25.35
N MET A 951 20.24 10.97 -25.18
CA MET A 951 19.09 11.51 -24.45
C MET A 951 19.44 11.81 -22.98
N GLN A 952 20.17 10.91 -22.31
CA GLN A 952 20.57 11.14 -20.92
C GLN A 952 21.55 12.30 -20.78
N HIS A 953 22.49 12.44 -21.73
CA HIS A 953 23.44 13.55 -21.79
C HIS A 953 22.72 14.88 -22.07
N PHE A 954 21.75 14.90 -22.99
CA PHE A 954 20.90 16.06 -23.28
C PHE A 954 20.09 16.52 -22.05
N VAL A 955 19.45 15.60 -21.33
CA VAL A 955 18.70 15.92 -20.10
C VAL A 955 19.61 16.52 -19.03
N LEU A 956 20.81 15.95 -18.82
CA LEU A 956 21.75 16.45 -17.81
C LEU A 956 22.32 17.84 -18.17
N GLU A 957 22.86 18.01 -19.38
CA GLU A 957 23.61 19.22 -19.75
C GLU A 957 22.72 20.31 -20.35
N GLN A 958 21.79 19.95 -21.25
CA GLN A 958 21.00 20.92 -22.01
C GLN A 958 19.73 21.36 -21.27
N ILE A 959 19.12 20.49 -20.47
CA ILE A 959 17.96 20.85 -19.63
C ILE A 959 18.41 21.23 -18.22
N LEU A 960 18.88 20.27 -17.42
CA LEU A 960 19.08 20.41 -15.97
C LEU A 960 20.36 21.16 -15.56
N LYS A 961 21.27 21.45 -16.50
CA LYS A 961 22.58 22.11 -16.26
C LYS A 961 23.48 21.39 -15.23
N ILE A 962 23.30 20.08 -15.06
CA ILE A 962 24.06 19.25 -14.12
C ILE A 962 25.43 18.86 -14.73
N PRO A 963 26.56 19.10 -14.03
CA PRO A 963 27.88 18.64 -14.46
C PRO A 963 27.97 17.11 -14.57
N HIS A 964 28.00 16.60 -15.80
CA HIS A 964 27.89 15.17 -16.10
C HIS A 964 29.19 14.37 -15.92
N ASP A 965 30.34 15.02 -15.70
CA ASP A 965 31.64 14.37 -15.36
C ASP A 965 31.51 13.41 -14.15
N HIS A 966 30.61 13.74 -13.23
CA HIS A 966 30.34 12.89 -12.06
C HIS A 966 29.58 11.60 -12.40
N LEU A 967 28.92 11.58 -13.56
CA LEU A 967 28.06 10.49 -14.05
C LEU A 967 28.67 9.77 -15.28
N ALA A 968 29.90 10.10 -15.70
CA ALA A 968 30.56 9.48 -16.86
C ALA A 968 30.58 7.94 -16.81
N HIS A 969 30.72 7.35 -15.63
CA HIS A 969 30.65 5.90 -15.42
C HIS A 969 29.27 5.29 -15.75
N LEU A 970 28.18 6.01 -15.48
CA LEU A 970 26.82 5.62 -15.87
C LEU A 970 26.60 5.85 -17.37
N LEU A 971 27.04 6.99 -17.93
CA LEU A 971 26.92 7.28 -19.36
C LEU A 971 27.66 6.23 -20.22
N ASN A 972 28.85 5.81 -19.80
CA ASN A 972 29.59 4.72 -20.44
C ASN A 972 28.85 3.37 -20.36
N ALA A 973 28.13 3.12 -19.26
CA ALA A 973 27.30 1.91 -19.11
C ALA A 973 26.06 1.95 -20.02
N LEU A 974 25.46 3.13 -20.23
CA LEU A 974 24.40 3.33 -21.23
C LEU A 974 24.91 3.05 -22.65
N GLU A 975 26.05 3.65 -23.02
CA GLU A 975 26.72 3.48 -24.32
C GLU A 975 27.16 2.02 -24.59
N SER A 976 27.38 1.23 -23.54
CA SER A 976 27.78 -0.19 -23.63
C SER A 976 26.65 -1.14 -24.06
N GLY A 977 25.50 -0.63 -24.52
CA GLY A 977 24.34 -1.41 -24.95
C GLY A 977 23.34 -1.69 -23.84
N CYS A 978 23.08 -0.70 -22.98
CA CYS A 978 22.10 -0.83 -21.89
C CYS A 978 20.68 -1.09 -22.43
N PRO A 979 19.95 -2.09 -21.90
CA PRO A 979 18.59 -2.39 -22.35
C PRO A 979 17.60 -1.30 -21.89
N PRO A 980 16.43 -1.15 -22.53
CA PRO A 980 15.30 -0.45 -21.93
C PRO A 980 14.97 -1.08 -20.58
N HIS A 981 14.92 -0.29 -19.52
CA HIS A 981 14.77 -0.79 -18.16
C HIS A 981 13.99 0.19 -17.27
N GLY A 982 13.51 -0.29 -16.13
CA GLY A 982 12.75 0.50 -15.18
C GLY A 982 12.63 -0.18 -13.82
N GLY A 983 12.20 0.58 -12.82
CA GLY A 983 12.02 0.01 -11.50
C GLY A 983 11.56 1.01 -10.45
N ILE A 984 11.49 0.52 -9.22
CA ILE A 984 10.76 1.14 -8.11
C ILE A 984 11.47 0.83 -6.79
N ALA A 985 11.36 1.73 -5.83
CA ALA A 985 11.79 1.47 -4.46
C ALA A 985 10.61 1.64 -3.49
N LEU A 986 10.28 0.60 -2.72
CA LEU A 986 9.29 0.68 -1.64
C LEU A 986 9.96 1.09 -0.32
N GLY A 987 9.42 2.12 0.35
CA GLY A 987 9.84 2.54 1.68
C GLY A 987 9.34 1.59 2.76
N LEU A 988 10.10 0.51 3.03
CA LEU A 988 9.68 -0.58 3.93
C LEU A 988 9.35 -0.09 5.35
N ASP A 989 10.07 0.91 5.87
CA ASP A 989 9.79 1.47 7.20
C ASP A 989 8.41 2.13 7.27
N ARG A 990 8.02 2.87 6.23
CA ARG A 990 6.73 3.55 6.13
C ARG A 990 5.59 2.56 5.84
N LEU A 991 5.83 1.58 4.96
CA LEU A 991 4.89 0.48 4.69
C LEU A 991 4.59 -0.33 5.96
N MET A 992 5.64 -0.74 6.70
CA MET A 992 5.48 -1.51 7.93
C MET A 992 4.82 -0.70 9.05
N ALA A 993 5.09 0.61 9.15
CA ALA A 993 4.41 1.46 10.13
C ALA A 993 2.89 1.50 9.88
N ILE A 994 2.45 1.55 8.61
CA ILE A 994 1.01 1.52 8.27
C ILE A 994 0.41 0.14 8.54
N ILE A 995 1.08 -0.95 8.14
CA ILE A 995 0.65 -2.34 8.38
C ILE A 995 0.45 -2.59 9.89
N CYS A 996 1.47 -2.27 10.69
CA CYS A 996 1.45 -2.44 12.14
C CYS A 996 0.64 -1.37 12.90
N ARG A 997 0.08 -0.39 12.19
CA ARG A 997 -0.68 0.77 12.75
C ARG A 997 0.14 1.58 13.78
N ALA A 998 1.45 1.63 13.61
CA ALA A 998 2.37 2.41 14.42
C ALA A 998 2.13 3.92 14.27
N VAL A 999 2.49 4.69 15.29
CA VAL A 999 2.36 6.17 15.28
C VAL A 999 3.54 6.83 14.56
N SER A 1000 4.70 6.17 14.56
CA SER A 1000 5.98 6.64 14.01
C SER A 1000 6.72 5.46 13.39
N ILE A 1001 7.52 5.70 12.33
CA ILE A 1001 8.38 4.63 11.77
C ILE A 1001 9.43 4.13 12.76
N ARG A 1002 9.71 4.91 13.82
CA ARG A 1002 10.54 4.47 14.95
C ARG A 1002 10.01 3.20 15.62
N ASP A 1003 8.71 2.97 15.67
CA ASP A 1003 8.12 1.79 16.31
C ASP A 1003 8.20 0.51 15.44
N VAL A 1004 8.71 0.59 14.21
CA VAL A 1004 8.99 -0.58 13.33
C VAL A 1004 10.47 -0.73 12.96
N ILE A 1005 11.35 0.05 13.63
CA ILE A 1005 12.82 -0.01 13.53
C ILE A 1005 13.37 -0.43 14.89
N ALA A 1006 14.35 -1.33 14.95
CA ALA A 1006 14.86 -1.84 16.23
C ALA A 1006 15.48 -0.73 17.10
N PHE A 1007 16.42 0.03 16.55
CA PHE A 1007 17.17 1.10 17.21
C PHE A 1007 17.15 2.40 16.37
N PRO A 1008 16.06 3.16 16.42
CA PRO A 1008 15.90 4.39 15.62
C PRO A 1008 16.54 5.61 16.29
N LYS A 1009 16.80 6.65 15.48
CA LYS A 1009 17.27 7.97 15.92
C LYS A 1009 16.09 8.86 16.37
N SER A 1010 16.32 9.71 17.37
CA SER A 1010 15.34 10.68 17.89
C SER A 1010 15.01 11.78 16.86
N LEU A 1011 14.12 12.73 17.22
CA LEU A 1011 13.78 13.88 16.37
C LEU A 1011 15.03 14.64 15.88
N ASN A 1012 16.05 14.77 16.74
CA ASN A 1012 17.25 15.54 16.48
C ASN A 1012 18.37 14.71 15.79
N GLY A 1013 18.03 13.56 15.18
CA GLY A 1013 18.98 12.68 14.48
C GLY A 1013 19.95 11.89 15.37
N ARG A 1014 19.99 12.20 16.67
CA ARG A 1014 20.83 11.53 17.68
C ARG A 1014 20.27 10.16 18.05
N ASP A 1015 21.13 9.29 18.57
CA ASP A 1015 20.74 8.02 19.21
C ASP A 1015 20.72 8.20 20.74
N PRO A 1016 19.55 8.21 21.41
CA PRO A 1016 19.47 8.35 22.87
C PRO A 1016 19.96 7.12 23.66
N LEU A 1017 20.21 5.98 23.00
CA LEU A 1017 20.73 4.76 23.63
C LEU A 1017 22.25 4.82 23.83
N SER A 1018 22.97 5.30 22.80
CA SER A 1018 24.44 5.36 22.77
C SER A 1018 25.02 6.78 22.90
N SER A 1019 24.15 7.79 22.98
CA SER A 1019 24.50 9.23 22.91
C SER A 1019 25.21 9.65 21.61
N ALA A 1020 25.08 8.87 20.53
CA ALA A 1020 25.68 9.20 19.23
C ALA A 1020 24.94 10.32 18.48
N PRO A 1021 25.61 11.11 17.62
CA PRO A 1021 27.04 11.09 17.34
C PRO A 1021 27.87 11.67 18.50
N VAL A 1022 29.10 11.18 18.63
CA VAL A 1022 30.09 11.60 19.65
C VAL A 1022 31.30 12.23 18.98
N PRO A 1023 32.05 13.12 19.66
CA PRO A 1023 33.32 13.63 19.14
C PRO A 1023 34.37 12.51 19.04
N ILE A 1024 35.13 12.51 17.94
CA ILE A 1024 36.33 11.66 17.75
C ILE A 1024 37.58 12.34 18.34
N SER A 1025 38.61 11.54 18.61
CA SER A 1025 39.89 12.00 19.17
C SER A 1025 40.71 12.85 18.18
N GLU A 1026 41.66 13.64 18.69
CA GLU A 1026 42.61 14.37 17.83
C GLU A 1026 43.49 13.43 16.99
N GLU A 1027 43.79 12.24 17.50
CA GLU A 1027 44.54 11.21 16.77
C GLU A 1027 43.76 10.69 15.55
N GLU A 1028 42.45 10.48 15.70
CA GLU A 1028 41.56 10.13 14.58
C GLU A 1028 41.39 11.29 13.60
N LYS A 1029 41.22 12.52 14.08
CA LYS A 1029 41.16 13.72 13.22
C LYS A 1029 42.43 13.84 12.36
N ALA A 1030 43.61 13.67 12.97
CA ALA A 1030 44.88 13.65 12.26
C ALA A 1030 44.99 12.50 11.25
N LEU A 1031 44.54 11.29 11.60
CA LEU A 1031 44.52 10.12 10.71
C LEU A 1031 43.65 10.32 9.45
N TYR A 1032 42.60 11.14 9.57
CA TYR A 1032 41.68 11.49 8.47
C TYR A 1032 41.95 12.87 7.84
N HIS A 1033 43.02 13.57 8.26
CA HIS A 1033 43.40 14.92 7.79
C HIS A 1033 42.29 15.96 7.99
N LEU A 1034 41.54 15.85 9.09
CA LEU A 1034 40.44 16.74 9.47
C LEU A 1034 40.89 17.75 10.52
N SER A 1035 40.35 18.96 10.43
CA SER A 1035 40.34 19.94 11.53
C SER A 1035 38.92 20.45 11.74
N ILE A 1036 38.57 20.73 12.99
CA ILE A 1036 37.32 21.44 13.30
C ILE A 1036 37.61 22.93 13.16
N LEU A 1037 36.79 23.64 12.41
CA LEU A 1037 36.78 25.10 12.42
C LEU A 1037 35.97 25.56 13.62
N GLU A 1038 36.61 26.19 14.59
CA GLU A 1038 35.91 26.90 15.66
C GLU A 1038 35.07 28.01 15.02
N GLY A 1039 33.75 27.92 15.18
CA GLY A 1039 32.83 28.92 14.65
C GLY A 1039 33.06 30.26 15.34
N ASN A 1040 33.34 31.31 14.58
CA ASN A 1040 33.61 32.65 15.11
C ASN A 1040 32.30 33.37 15.54
N GLY A 1041 31.45 32.67 16.29
CA GLY A 1041 30.20 33.14 16.86
C GLY A 1041 30.34 33.30 18.36
N GLY A 1042 30.37 34.54 18.83
CA GLY A 1042 30.38 34.84 20.27
C GLY A 1042 29.03 34.52 20.90
N GLY A 1043 28.88 33.29 21.39
CA GLY A 1043 27.73 32.82 22.14
C GLY A 1043 28.13 31.61 22.97
N GLU A 1044 27.97 31.69 24.28
CA GLU A 1044 28.23 30.58 25.20
C GLU A 1044 27.11 29.55 25.06
N GLU A 1045 27.31 28.56 24.17
CA GLU A 1045 26.66 27.24 24.35
C GLU A 1045 27.30 26.55 25.55
N GLU A 1046 27.02 27.08 26.75
CA GLU A 1046 26.95 26.21 27.93
C GLU A 1046 26.02 25.04 27.58
N ALA A 1047 26.37 23.84 28.03
CA ALA A 1047 25.53 22.65 27.87
C ALA A 1047 24.30 22.66 28.80
N HIS A 1048 23.57 23.79 28.82
CA HIS A 1048 22.20 23.84 29.28
C HIS A 1048 21.41 22.80 28.48
N GLY A 1049 20.86 21.82 29.20
CA GLY A 1049 19.85 20.95 28.64
C GLY A 1049 18.61 21.78 28.33
N GLN A 1050 18.50 22.27 27.09
CA GLN A 1050 17.21 22.61 26.52
C GLN A 1050 16.32 21.37 26.68
N GLU A 1051 15.28 21.50 27.50
CA GLU A 1051 14.35 20.41 27.71
C GLU A 1051 13.73 20.03 26.37
N ASP A 1052 13.83 18.76 25.99
CA ASP A 1052 13.09 18.23 24.85
C ASP A 1052 11.61 18.51 25.10
N THR A 1053 11.06 19.53 24.41
CA THR A 1053 9.67 19.96 24.63
C THR A 1053 8.74 18.83 24.22
N ASP A 1054 8.08 18.25 25.22
CA ASP A 1054 7.26 17.06 25.04
C ASP A 1054 6.18 17.31 23.98
N PRO A 1055 6.19 16.60 22.83
CA PRO A 1055 5.21 16.79 21.78
C PRO A 1055 3.78 16.45 22.24
N ASP A 1056 3.60 15.67 23.30
CA ASP A 1056 2.28 15.37 23.87
C ASP A 1056 1.73 16.49 24.78
N ALA A 1057 2.54 17.51 25.13
CA ALA A 1057 2.07 18.70 25.86
C ALA A 1057 0.98 19.49 25.11
N VAL A 1058 0.87 19.30 23.79
CA VAL A 1058 -0.16 19.92 22.93
C VAL A 1058 -1.44 19.06 22.84
N ARG A 1059 -1.47 17.87 23.44
CA ARG A 1059 -2.56 16.87 23.29
C ARG A 1059 -3.24 16.40 24.58
N ALA A 1060 -2.95 17.02 25.72
CA ALA A 1060 -3.70 16.79 26.95
C ALA A 1060 -5.18 17.24 26.81
N SER A 1061 -6.09 16.27 26.78
CA SER A 1061 -7.53 16.54 26.96
C SER A 1061 -7.79 17.05 28.39
N PRO A 1062 -8.66 18.05 28.60
CA PRO A 1062 -9.00 18.50 29.94
C PRO A 1062 -9.77 17.39 30.68
N SER A 1063 -9.20 16.88 31.77
CA SER A 1063 -9.92 16.04 32.73
C SER A 1063 -11.14 16.79 33.28
N PRO A 1064 -12.28 16.12 33.53
CA PRO A 1064 -13.50 16.78 33.95
C PRO A 1064 -13.34 17.36 35.36
N SER A 1065 -13.30 18.70 35.44
CA SER A 1065 -13.46 19.44 36.70
C SER A 1065 -14.87 19.24 37.23
N ALA A 1066 -14.99 18.73 38.46
CA ALA A 1066 -16.28 18.70 39.15
C ALA A 1066 -16.72 20.12 39.52
N MET A 1067 -17.97 20.43 39.18
CA MET A 1067 -18.80 21.53 39.68
C MET A 1067 -20.10 20.88 40.15
N ASP A 1068 -20.81 21.35 41.16
CA ASP A 1068 -20.53 22.28 42.26
C ASP A 1068 -21.59 21.95 43.33
N GLU A 1069 -21.31 22.10 44.63
CA GLU A 1069 -22.38 22.23 45.63
C GLU A 1069 -21.89 23.03 46.84
N ASP A 1070 -22.81 23.73 47.50
CA ASP A 1070 -22.55 25.08 48.03
C ASP A 1070 -22.49 25.19 49.56
N GLN A 1071 -21.73 26.18 50.04
CA GLN A 1071 -21.88 26.94 51.30
C GLN A 1071 -22.41 26.27 52.60
N ALA A 1072 -21.51 26.14 53.60
CA ALA A 1072 -21.60 26.73 54.96
C ALA A 1072 -20.57 26.07 55.92
N ALA A 1073 -20.04 26.65 57.00
CA ALA A 1073 -19.76 28.01 57.52
C ALA A 1073 -19.47 27.83 59.05
N VAL A 1074 -18.84 28.83 59.69
CA VAL A 1074 -18.68 28.98 61.17
C VAL A 1074 -17.61 28.12 61.89
N ASN A 1075 -16.46 28.77 62.12
CA ASN A 1075 -15.68 28.99 63.36
C ASN A 1075 -15.48 27.95 64.49
N GLU A 1076 -14.37 28.18 65.22
CA GLU A 1076 -14.10 27.89 66.65
C GLU A 1076 -13.93 26.38 67.03
N GLU A 1077 -13.03 25.95 67.94
CA GLU A 1077 -12.12 26.67 68.85
C GLU A 1077 -10.86 25.82 69.24
N GLU A 1078 -10.18 26.23 70.33
CA GLU A 1078 -8.96 25.75 71.04
C GLU A 1078 -8.88 24.20 71.36
N GLU A 1079 -7.80 23.56 71.86
CA GLU A 1079 -6.48 23.98 72.43
C GLU A 1079 -5.42 22.82 72.34
N MET A 1080 -4.23 22.95 72.98
CA MET A 1080 -3.19 21.88 73.13
C MET A 1080 -3.27 21.16 74.51
N PRO A 1081 -2.54 20.03 74.78
CA PRO A 1081 -1.08 19.98 75.05
C PRO A 1081 -0.34 18.88 74.22
N VAL A 1082 0.99 18.76 74.07
CA VAL A 1082 2.21 19.17 74.84
C VAL A 1082 2.70 18.13 75.88
N ASP A 1083 4.01 18.12 76.14
CA ASP A 1083 4.87 17.25 77.00
C ASP A 1083 5.31 15.88 76.39
N GLU A 1084 6.55 15.38 76.57
CA GLU A 1084 7.70 15.85 77.38
C GLU A 1084 9.11 15.52 76.76
N GLU A 1085 10.16 16.18 77.29
CA GLU A 1085 11.52 16.50 76.78
C GLU A 1085 12.58 15.41 76.35
N PRO A 1086 13.76 15.81 75.76
CA PRO A 1086 14.75 14.90 75.11
C PRO A 1086 15.93 14.35 75.98
N PRO A 1087 17.14 14.93 76.23
CA PRO A 1087 17.87 16.11 75.70
C PRO A 1087 19.34 15.84 75.19
N ALA A 1088 20.02 16.90 74.68
CA ALA A 1088 21.50 17.14 74.61
C ALA A 1088 22.38 16.37 73.55
N ALA A 1089 23.53 16.91 73.05
CA ALA A 1089 24.29 18.13 73.41
C ALA A 1089 25.21 18.73 72.29
N VAL A 1090 25.43 20.07 72.32
CA VAL A 1090 26.69 20.85 71.99
C VAL A 1090 27.25 20.83 70.53
N GLU A 1091 27.63 21.92 69.84
CA GLU A 1091 27.32 23.40 69.78
C GLU A 1091 27.51 23.77 68.26
N VAL A 1092 28.06 24.84 67.66
CA VAL A 1092 28.76 26.12 67.95
C VAL A 1092 28.37 27.06 66.77
N LYS A 1093 27.84 28.29 66.90
CA LYS A 1093 28.50 29.60 67.16
C LYS A 1093 29.71 29.91 66.25
N THR A 1094 29.92 31.13 65.69
CA THR A 1094 29.31 32.47 65.97
C THR A 1094 29.55 33.47 64.81
N GLU A 1095 28.60 34.39 64.56
CA GLU A 1095 28.82 35.84 64.22
C GLU A 1095 29.44 36.25 62.83
N LYS A 1096 29.26 37.48 62.28
CA LYS A 1096 28.48 38.69 62.64
C LYS A 1096 28.22 39.66 61.45
N LYS A 1097 27.37 40.67 61.71
CA LYS A 1097 27.35 42.06 61.16
C LYS A 1097 26.80 42.33 59.74
N SER A 1098 25.54 42.79 59.75
CA SER A 1098 24.99 43.90 58.95
C SER A 1098 25.51 45.27 59.48
N PRO A 1099 25.00 46.49 59.12
CA PRO A 1099 23.89 46.87 58.21
C PRO A 1099 24.34 47.98 57.19
N GLN A 1100 23.66 49.07 56.77
CA GLN A 1100 22.38 49.74 57.13
C GLN A 1100 21.97 50.82 56.06
N LYS A 1101 20.65 51.12 55.95
CA LYS A 1101 20.03 52.39 55.46
C LYS A 1101 20.26 52.80 53.97
N GLU A 1102 19.46 53.69 53.35
CA GLU A 1102 18.36 54.56 53.83
C GLU A 1102 17.25 54.77 52.76
N GLU A 1103 16.00 54.95 53.22
CA GLU A 1103 14.91 55.90 52.81
C GLU A 1103 14.77 56.51 51.37
N THR A 1104 13.61 56.95 50.85
CA THR A 1104 12.16 56.97 51.25
C THR A 1104 11.24 57.26 50.02
N VAL A 1105 9.92 57.46 50.26
CA VAL A 1105 8.93 58.20 49.42
C VAL A 1105 8.16 57.44 48.31
N LYS A 1106 6.92 57.05 48.66
CA LYS A 1106 5.74 56.87 47.76
C LYS A 1106 5.11 58.27 47.45
N PRO A 1107 4.14 58.53 46.53
CA PRO A 1107 3.09 57.58 46.08
C PRO A 1107 2.33 57.81 44.71
N LYS A 1108 1.27 57.00 44.51
CA LYS A 1108 -0.05 57.29 43.86
C LYS A 1108 -0.23 57.33 42.31
N ARG A 1109 -1.01 56.32 41.87
CA ARG A 1109 -2.27 56.40 41.08
C ARG A 1109 -2.27 56.75 39.56
N ALA A 1110 -2.49 55.69 38.77
CA ALA A 1110 -3.80 55.35 38.16
C ALA A 1110 -4.18 55.77 36.70
N ALA A 1111 -4.29 54.72 35.87
CA ALA A 1111 -5.45 54.35 35.04
C ALA A 1111 -5.60 54.81 33.56
N LYS A 1112 -6.36 53.97 32.84
CA LYS A 1112 -7.10 54.13 31.56
C LYS A 1112 -6.37 53.93 30.21
N LYS A 1113 -6.76 52.80 29.60
CA LYS A 1113 -7.29 52.64 28.22
C LYS A 1113 -6.34 52.84 27.01
N LYS A 1114 -6.41 51.81 26.13
CA LYS A 1114 -6.33 51.87 24.66
C LYS A 1114 -5.11 52.55 24.04
N GLN A 1115 -4.30 51.73 23.36
CA GLN A 1115 -4.59 51.45 21.96
C GLN A 1115 -4.58 49.93 21.72
#